data_AF-A0A2R6WWV4-F1
#
_entry.id   AF-A0A2R6WWV4-F1
#
_cell.length_a   1.000
_cell.length_b   1.000
_cell.length_c   1.000
_cell.angle_alpha   90.00
_cell.angle_beta   90.00
_cell.angle_gamma   90.00
#
_symmetry.space_group_name_H-M   'P 1'
#
loop_
_entity.id
_entity.type
_entity.pdbx_description
1 polymer ?
#
loop_
_entity_poly.entity_id
_entity_poly.type
_entity_poly.pdbx_seq_one_letter_code
_entity_poly.pdbx_strand_id
1 'polypeptide(L)'
;MCSTMQLTQDCYLSRLDGRRKIEEALRYLFQDLREVTLEKDSELSQNCKSSPEPESGGDEIKTKSYLSEMEYLRVENLRTAGNDLYAMGDWKGAIEMYSKCISLMERIPEGMERYEWRTQLMLLTYSNRAEAHFRSNFLEDALIDANKALLINPKHVKTLSRKGKILEALEQYELARQCFNAALEEAPRDLPIQRAIARNKVSYQQAYQGQFDLTKYYLDGKNANPPPCCNFVGPVEIRASVAAGGRGLFATRNVRAGDLLMVSNAVVRSPDKETLVTQLSKLCSASRRCLRQVQSLSSELQILSQEDNKIPPMELFRPGGELKLESAADVQLDLVRIHGIVKVNAITVWDSSLESEKTSSGTQEPEASESKYSALWLLPSFMNHSCTPNCVTYNPGRDILFVYACRDISADEELHIAYFDILKDLEARQASTSNWPFFCKCPRCSWECSFPRPLNEVRQKLLTAVQKAKSDCVKCLTAERLRVRKELAGLILTLDKVVESVDLEPMYKNWIRASIMDVYLASSRVLVAVLAYIEPGIRIQVLKILVDAITAVGGGDGICIEIGVLLFEQVQELYGKQSKECQIAETKLMEIFKLFHGKLTRNVFMALVSNYSQCMKLSEDWTVDNTELWDFWRTSVIRFFGSRYYFIILRMLHWILPRKLQHILPPPGSASYFLSIN
;
A
#
# COMPACT_ATOMS: atom_id res chain seq x y z
N MET A 1 2.18 -39.44 -29.34
CA MET A 1 0.76 -39.14 -29.07
C MET A 1 -0.08 -40.33 -28.58
N CYS A 2 0.33 -41.60 -28.73
CA CYS A 2 -0.43 -42.72 -28.13
C CYS A 2 -0.01 -43.09 -26.68
N SER A 3 1.20 -42.70 -26.23
CA SER A 3 1.73 -43.03 -24.90
C SER A 3 1.24 -42.12 -23.76
N THR A 4 0.61 -40.98 -24.06
CA THR A 4 0.18 -40.00 -23.05
C THR A 4 -1.27 -40.17 -22.58
N MET A 5 -2.06 -41.04 -23.22
CA MET A 5 -3.46 -41.30 -22.84
C MET A 5 -3.63 -42.41 -21.79
N GLN A 6 -2.66 -43.30 -21.61
CA GLN A 6 -2.78 -44.42 -20.65
C GLN A 6 -2.51 -43.97 -19.20
N LEU A 7 -1.47 -43.15 -18.97
CA LEU A 7 -1.11 -42.68 -17.62
C LEU A 7 -2.17 -41.76 -16.97
N THR A 8 -3.01 -41.09 -17.76
CA THR A 8 -4.13 -40.28 -17.25
C THR A 8 -5.36 -41.11 -16.90
N GLN A 9 -5.52 -42.29 -17.51
CA GLN A 9 -6.66 -43.19 -17.23
C GLN A 9 -6.45 -43.98 -15.93
N ASP A 10 -5.23 -44.45 -15.66
CA ASP A 10 -4.89 -45.18 -14.43
C ASP A 10 -5.01 -44.30 -13.16
N CYS A 11 -4.70 -43.01 -13.28
CA CYS A 11 -4.86 -42.04 -12.19
C CYS A 11 -6.33 -41.62 -11.95
N TYR A 12 -7.20 -41.80 -12.95
CA TYR A 12 -8.64 -41.57 -12.83
C TYR A 12 -9.36 -42.76 -12.14
N LEU A 13 -8.93 -43.98 -12.47
CA LEU A 13 -9.53 -45.21 -11.93
C LEU A 13 -9.21 -45.43 -10.44
N SER A 14 -8.02 -45.05 -9.94
CA SER A 14 -7.72 -45.16 -8.50
C SER A 14 -8.48 -44.15 -7.63
N ARG A 15 -8.90 -43.00 -8.19
CA ARG A 15 -9.74 -42.00 -7.48
C ARG A 15 -11.21 -42.39 -7.40
N LEU A 16 -11.70 -43.25 -8.29
CA LEU A 16 -13.08 -43.73 -8.28
C LEU A 16 -13.36 -44.78 -7.19
N ASP A 17 -12.37 -45.63 -6.88
CA ASP A 17 -12.51 -46.67 -5.85
C ASP A 17 -12.54 -46.09 -4.42
N GLY A 18 -11.84 -44.98 -4.17
CA GLY A 18 -11.94 -44.24 -2.91
C GLY A 18 -13.29 -43.54 -2.71
N ARG A 19 -13.95 -43.10 -3.79
CA ARG A 19 -15.23 -42.37 -3.70
C ARG A 19 -16.41 -43.29 -3.36
N ARG A 20 -16.45 -44.50 -3.95
CA ARG A 20 -17.46 -45.52 -3.61
C ARG A 20 -17.43 -45.94 -2.13
N LYS A 21 -16.24 -46.11 -1.56
CA LYS A 21 -16.05 -46.51 -0.15
C LYS A 21 -16.54 -45.44 0.85
N ILE A 22 -16.58 -44.17 0.45
CA ILE A 22 -17.13 -43.06 1.26
C ILE A 22 -18.66 -42.95 1.07
N GLU A 23 -19.17 -43.18 -0.14
CA GLU A 23 -20.62 -43.17 -0.41
C GLU A 23 -21.37 -44.36 0.22
N GLU A 24 -20.74 -45.52 0.38
CA GLU A 24 -21.32 -46.65 1.13
C GLU A 24 -21.33 -46.41 2.65
N ALA A 25 -20.29 -45.76 3.21
CA ALA A 25 -20.24 -45.42 4.63
C ALA A 25 -21.34 -44.41 5.05
N LEU A 26 -21.69 -43.48 4.15
CA LEU A 26 -22.73 -42.47 4.42
C LEU A 26 -24.17 -43.01 4.32
N ARG A 27 -24.39 -44.18 3.67
CA ARG A 27 -25.72 -44.82 3.62
C ARG A 27 -26.12 -45.50 4.93
N TYR A 28 -25.16 -45.78 5.81
CA TYR A 28 -25.41 -46.38 7.13
C TYR A 28 -25.82 -45.37 8.22
N LEU A 29 -25.79 -44.07 7.91
CA LEU A 29 -26.02 -42.98 8.88
C LEU A 29 -27.42 -42.34 8.77
N PHE A 30 -28.27 -42.82 7.87
CA PHE A 30 -29.65 -42.34 7.66
C PHE A 30 -30.65 -43.49 7.47
N GLN A 31 -30.61 -44.47 8.37
CA GLN A 31 -31.74 -45.37 8.63
C GLN A 31 -32.15 -45.24 10.11
N ASP A 32 -33.06 -44.30 10.36
CA ASP A 32 -34.15 -44.45 11.33
C ASP A 32 -35.00 -43.18 11.33
N LEU A 33 -36.14 -43.23 10.62
CA LEU A 33 -37.28 -42.32 10.79
C LEU A 33 -38.47 -42.85 9.98
N ARG A 34 -39.41 -43.53 10.64
CA ARG A 34 -40.76 -43.82 10.13
C ARG A 34 -41.80 -43.61 11.23
N GLU A 35 -42.84 -42.84 10.87
CA GLU A 35 -44.26 -42.97 11.24
C GLU A 35 -44.62 -42.94 12.75
N VAL A 36 -45.51 -42.05 13.21
CA VAL A 36 -46.96 -42.28 13.52
C VAL A 36 -47.43 -41.02 14.29
N THR A 37 -48.61 -40.38 14.15
CA THR A 37 -49.77 -40.43 13.22
C THR A 37 -50.46 -39.04 13.18
N LEU A 38 -51.56 -38.90 12.42
CA LEU A 38 -52.52 -37.78 12.46
C LEU A 38 -53.64 -37.98 13.50
N GLU A 39 -54.34 -36.87 13.80
CA GLU A 39 -55.74 -36.68 14.33
C GLU A 39 -55.77 -35.75 15.57
N LYS A 40 -56.79 -34.94 15.88
CA LYS A 40 -57.84 -34.16 15.17
C LYS A 40 -58.71 -33.50 16.28
N ASP A 41 -59.55 -32.52 15.90
CA ASP A 41 -60.79 -32.09 16.57
C ASP A 41 -60.80 -31.22 17.87
N SER A 42 -61.10 -29.94 17.64
CA SER A 42 -62.23 -29.13 18.20
C SER A 42 -62.43 -28.77 19.69
N GLU A 43 -62.70 -27.46 19.87
CA GLU A 43 -63.84 -26.83 20.58
C GLU A 43 -63.76 -26.21 22.00
N LEU A 44 -64.50 -25.09 22.13
CA LEU A 44 -65.07 -24.41 23.33
C LEU A 44 -64.08 -23.83 24.38
N SER A 45 -63.82 -22.52 24.47
CA SER A 45 -64.67 -21.35 24.84
C SER A 45 -64.96 -21.17 26.35
N GLN A 46 -64.61 -20.01 26.94
CA GLN A 46 -65.58 -18.99 27.42
C GLN A 46 -64.98 -17.85 28.30
N ASN A 47 -65.45 -16.62 28.03
CA ASN A 47 -65.75 -15.50 28.96
C ASN A 47 -64.61 -14.83 29.80
N CYS A 48 -64.67 -13.54 30.17
CA CYS A 48 -65.76 -12.53 30.22
C CYS A 48 -65.23 -11.13 29.75
N LYS A 49 -65.98 -10.33 28.96
CA LYS A 49 -66.81 -9.14 29.36
C LYS A 49 -66.05 -7.98 30.06
N SER A 50 -66.28 -6.68 29.77
CA SER A 50 -67.15 -5.99 28.80
C SER A 50 -66.87 -4.46 28.75
N SER A 51 -67.04 -3.86 27.56
CA SER A 51 -67.66 -2.56 27.14
C SER A 51 -67.87 -1.37 28.12
N PRO A 52 -68.12 -0.10 27.66
CA PRO A 52 -68.43 0.31 26.27
C PRO A 52 -67.77 1.61 25.74
N GLU A 53 -67.96 1.84 24.44
CA GLU A 53 -67.80 3.12 23.73
C GLU A 53 -68.95 4.10 24.04
N PRO A 54 -68.90 5.32 23.49
CA PRO A 54 -70.05 5.78 22.71
C PRO A 54 -69.68 6.33 21.33
N GLU A 55 -70.46 5.95 20.32
CA GLU A 55 -70.54 6.68 19.04
C GLU A 55 -71.41 7.94 19.19
N SER A 56 -71.01 9.03 18.54
CA SER A 56 -71.94 9.94 17.88
C SER A 56 -71.22 10.71 16.76
N GLY A 57 -71.79 10.68 15.56
CA GLY A 57 -71.17 11.27 14.37
C GLY A 57 -71.38 12.78 14.22
N GLY A 58 -70.71 13.37 13.22
CA GLY A 58 -70.89 14.77 12.84
C GLY A 58 -69.77 15.27 11.93
N ASP A 59 -70.13 15.52 10.67
CA ASP A 59 -69.46 16.36 9.66
C ASP A 59 -67.98 16.10 9.26
N GLU A 60 -67.80 15.78 7.98
CA GLU A 60 -66.56 16.01 7.23
C GLU A 60 -66.22 17.51 7.14
N ILE A 61 -65.69 18.09 8.22
CA ILE A 61 -65.02 19.37 8.12
C ILE A 61 -63.68 19.14 7.42
N LYS A 62 -63.56 19.62 6.18
CA LYS A 62 -62.28 19.78 5.47
C LYS A 62 -61.41 20.82 6.19
N THR A 63 -60.83 20.43 7.32
CA THR A 63 -59.84 21.24 8.03
C THR A 63 -58.59 21.31 7.18
N LYS A 64 -58.26 22.53 6.70
CA LYS A 64 -56.89 22.83 6.28
C LYS A 64 -55.99 22.49 7.47
N SER A 65 -55.04 21.58 7.26
CA SER A 65 -54.11 21.12 8.30
C SER A 65 -53.09 22.22 8.62
N TYR A 66 -53.50 23.20 9.43
CA TYR A 66 -52.60 24.15 10.05
C TYR A 66 -51.74 23.40 11.08
N LEU A 67 -50.41 23.50 10.98
CA LEU A 67 -49.55 23.11 12.09
C LEU A 67 -49.90 23.96 13.32
N SER A 68 -49.95 23.33 14.48
CA SER A 68 -50.06 24.02 15.76
C SER A 68 -48.77 24.81 16.07
N GLU A 69 -48.86 25.86 16.91
CA GLU A 69 -47.66 26.60 17.37
C GLU A 69 -46.66 25.66 18.09
N MET A 70 -47.15 24.58 18.71
CA MET A 70 -46.32 23.51 19.27
C MET A 70 -45.51 22.75 18.22
N GLU A 71 -46.02 22.58 16.99
CA GLU A 71 -45.29 21.91 15.92
C GLU A 71 -44.23 22.81 15.28
N TYR A 72 -44.48 24.11 15.15
CA TYR A 72 -43.45 25.08 14.79
C TYR A 72 -42.29 25.07 15.82
N LEU A 73 -42.62 25.18 17.11
CA LEU A 73 -41.64 25.08 18.20
C LEU A 73 -40.89 23.73 18.18
N ARG A 74 -41.58 22.62 17.86
CA ARG A 74 -40.98 21.29 17.74
C ARG A 74 -39.97 21.21 16.58
N VAL A 75 -40.25 21.83 15.44
CA VAL A 75 -39.31 21.90 14.30
C VAL A 75 -38.04 22.66 14.70
N GLU A 76 -38.16 23.80 15.38
CA GLU A 76 -36.98 24.56 15.85
C GLU A 76 -36.19 23.79 16.91
N ASN A 77 -36.86 23.16 17.89
CA ASN A 77 -36.24 22.34 18.91
C ASN A 77 -35.46 21.16 18.32
N LEU A 78 -36.01 20.46 17.31
CA LEU A 78 -35.30 19.37 16.62
C LEU A 78 -34.07 19.87 15.86
N ARG A 79 -34.15 21.03 15.19
CA ARG A 79 -32.99 21.63 14.53
C ARG A 79 -31.92 22.03 15.55
N THR A 80 -32.30 22.60 16.69
CA THR A 80 -31.38 23.01 17.75
C THR A 80 -30.70 21.80 18.38
N ALA A 81 -31.45 20.76 18.76
CA ALA A 81 -30.90 19.50 19.25
C ALA A 81 -29.93 18.85 18.23
N GLY A 82 -30.22 18.95 16.93
CA GLY A 82 -29.30 18.52 15.87
C GLY A 82 -28.00 19.34 15.81
N ASN A 83 -28.05 20.65 16.08
CA ASN A 83 -26.85 21.49 16.20
C ASN A 83 -26.04 21.13 17.45
N ASP A 84 -26.71 20.84 18.57
CA ASP A 84 -26.07 20.52 19.84
C ASP A 84 -25.35 19.16 19.77
N LEU A 85 -26.01 18.13 19.25
CA LEU A 85 -25.40 16.82 18.98
C LEU A 85 -24.22 16.94 18.00
N TYR A 86 -24.34 17.78 16.96
CA TYR A 86 -23.24 18.09 16.06
C TYR A 86 -22.07 18.77 16.80
N ALA A 87 -22.34 19.72 17.71
CA ALA A 87 -21.30 20.37 18.52
C ALA A 87 -20.60 19.39 19.49
N MET A 88 -21.31 18.38 19.98
CA MET A 88 -20.77 17.28 20.78
C MET A 88 -19.99 16.23 19.97
N GLY A 89 -20.03 16.29 18.63
CA GLY A 89 -19.40 15.31 17.75
C GLY A 89 -20.23 14.05 17.48
N ASP A 90 -21.47 13.97 17.97
CA ASP A 90 -22.42 12.92 17.58
C ASP A 90 -23.07 13.26 16.25
N TRP A 91 -22.33 13.00 15.18
CA TRP A 91 -22.79 13.20 13.81
C TRP A 91 -24.02 12.35 13.47
N LYS A 92 -24.16 11.15 14.07
CA LYS A 92 -25.28 10.24 13.79
C LYS A 92 -26.58 10.75 14.42
N GLY A 93 -26.55 11.10 15.71
CA GLY A 93 -27.67 11.73 16.40
C GLY A 93 -28.06 13.05 15.74
N ALA A 94 -27.08 13.86 15.30
CA ALA A 94 -27.35 15.08 14.54
C ALA A 94 -28.09 14.80 13.23
N ILE A 95 -27.65 13.83 12.42
CA ILE A 95 -28.35 13.41 11.18
C ILE A 95 -29.79 12.98 11.48
N GLU A 96 -30.01 12.21 12.55
CA GLU A 96 -31.35 11.77 12.94
C GLU A 96 -32.27 12.95 13.30
N MET A 97 -31.79 13.89 14.13
CA MET A 97 -32.59 15.07 14.53
C MET A 97 -32.89 16.00 13.34
N TYR A 98 -31.91 16.26 12.47
CA TYR A 98 -32.15 17.02 11.24
C TYR A 98 -33.13 16.31 10.30
N SER A 99 -33.09 14.97 10.22
CA SER A 99 -34.02 14.19 9.40
C SER A 99 -35.45 14.23 9.94
N LYS A 100 -35.63 14.18 11.26
CA LYS A 100 -36.93 14.41 11.92
C LYS A 100 -37.43 15.84 11.69
N CYS A 101 -36.55 16.83 11.76
CA CYS A 101 -36.87 18.23 11.46
C CYS A 101 -37.37 18.40 10.01
N ILE A 102 -36.64 17.85 9.03
CA ILE A 102 -37.02 17.88 7.61
C ILE A 102 -38.37 17.18 7.39
N SER A 103 -38.59 15.98 7.94
CA SER A 103 -39.83 15.23 7.72
C SER A 103 -41.08 15.86 8.36
N LEU A 104 -40.92 16.71 9.39
CA LEU A 104 -42.00 17.55 9.89
C LEU A 104 -42.24 18.76 8.98
N MET A 105 -41.19 19.44 8.51
CA MET A 105 -41.32 20.55 7.56
C MET A 105 -41.97 20.10 6.24
N GLU A 106 -41.62 18.92 5.72
CA GLU A 106 -42.18 18.36 4.47
C GLU A 106 -43.69 18.14 4.51
N ARG A 107 -44.31 18.00 5.70
CA ARG A 107 -45.77 17.86 5.87
C ARG A 107 -46.54 19.17 5.77
N ILE A 108 -45.86 20.30 5.81
CA ILE A 108 -46.50 21.63 5.68
C ILE A 108 -46.90 21.82 4.20
N PRO A 109 -48.14 22.23 3.89
CA PRO A 109 -48.53 22.60 2.53
C PRO A 109 -47.80 23.85 1.99
N GLU A 110 -47.64 23.94 0.68
CA GLU A 110 -47.15 25.16 0.02
C GLU A 110 -48.19 26.30 0.11
N GLY A 111 -47.74 27.55 0.12
CA GLY A 111 -48.61 28.72 0.15
C GLY A 111 -49.26 29.07 1.50
N MET A 112 -48.82 28.46 2.61
CA MET A 112 -49.23 28.85 3.97
C MET A 112 -48.49 30.09 4.49
N GLU A 113 -49.07 30.72 5.52
CA GLU A 113 -48.38 31.67 6.39
C GLU A 113 -47.10 31.02 6.95
N ARG A 114 -46.00 31.79 7.05
CA ARG A 114 -44.63 31.30 7.37
C ARG A 114 -43.95 30.39 6.33
N TYR A 115 -44.42 30.33 5.08
CA TYR A 115 -43.74 29.59 3.99
C TYR A 115 -42.26 29.99 3.80
N GLU A 116 -41.94 31.29 3.92
CA GLU A 116 -40.56 31.80 3.82
C GLU A 116 -39.67 31.31 4.97
N TRP A 117 -40.16 31.40 6.22
CA TRP A 117 -39.48 30.84 7.41
C TRP A 117 -39.16 29.36 7.22
N ARG A 118 -40.14 28.56 6.77
CA ARG A 118 -39.95 27.12 6.52
C ARG A 118 -38.88 26.92 5.45
N THR A 119 -38.95 27.67 4.35
CA THR A 119 -38.02 27.54 3.22
C THR A 119 -36.58 27.86 3.65
N GLN A 120 -36.40 28.93 4.42
CA GLN A 120 -35.11 29.29 5.01
C GLN A 120 -34.60 28.25 6.03
N LEU A 121 -35.48 27.74 6.89
CA LEU A 121 -35.14 26.72 7.89
C LEU A 121 -34.77 25.38 7.24
N MET A 122 -35.46 25.02 6.16
CA MET A 122 -35.19 23.84 5.35
C MET A 122 -33.84 23.95 4.63
N LEU A 123 -33.51 25.10 4.04
CA LEU A 123 -32.17 25.41 3.50
C LEU A 123 -31.07 25.20 4.55
N LEU A 124 -31.23 25.77 5.74
CA LEU A 124 -30.25 25.68 6.83
C LEU A 124 -30.12 24.24 7.36
N THR A 125 -31.23 23.53 7.50
CA THR A 125 -31.26 22.15 8.00
C THR A 125 -30.62 21.18 7.00
N TYR A 126 -30.94 21.28 5.71
CA TYR A 126 -30.25 20.53 4.65
C TYR A 126 -28.75 20.86 4.62
N SER A 127 -28.36 22.14 4.70
CA SER A 127 -26.95 22.53 4.73
C SER A 127 -26.19 21.95 5.94
N ASN A 128 -26.82 21.87 7.12
CA ASN A 128 -26.20 21.30 8.32
C ASN A 128 -26.18 19.76 8.29
N ARG A 129 -27.23 19.11 7.77
CA ARG A 129 -27.25 17.65 7.62
C ARG A 129 -26.22 17.18 6.59
N ALA A 130 -26.01 17.94 5.50
CA ALA A 130 -24.91 17.70 4.56
C ALA A 130 -23.52 17.68 5.24
N GLU A 131 -23.24 18.63 6.13
CA GLU A 131 -22.00 18.62 6.91
C GLU A 131 -21.92 17.41 7.85
N ALA A 132 -23.01 17.04 8.53
CA ALA A 132 -23.04 15.88 9.42
C ALA A 132 -22.82 14.55 8.67
N HIS A 133 -23.41 14.39 7.47
CA HIS A 133 -23.13 13.27 6.57
C HIS A 133 -21.66 13.26 6.11
N PHE A 134 -21.11 14.42 5.73
CA PHE A 134 -19.69 14.56 5.37
C PHE A 134 -18.75 14.15 6.52
N ARG A 135 -19.01 14.58 7.77
CA ARG A 135 -18.26 14.16 8.97
C ARG A 135 -18.37 12.67 9.27
N SER A 136 -19.46 12.05 8.83
CA SER A 136 -19.72 10.61 8.96
C SER A 136 -19.21 9.78 7.77
N ASN A 137 -18.56 10.41 6.79
CA ASN A 137 -18.10 9.81 5.53
C ASN A 137 -19.21 9.26 4.60
N PHE A 138 -20.46 9.71 4.76
CA PHE A 138 -21.56 9.45 3.81
C PHE A 138 -21.57 10.55 2.73
N LEU A 139 -20.59 10.52 1.82
CA LEU A 139 -20.31 11.61 0.90
C LEU A 139 -21.42 11.81 -0.15
N GLU A 140 -21.98 10.71 -0.63
CA GLU A 140 -23.08 10.71 -1.61
C GLU A 140 -24.36 11.35 -1.02
N ASP A 141 -24.73 11.01 0.22
CA ASP A 141 -25.88 11.61 0.92
C ASP A 141 -25.63 13.09 1.25
N ALA A 142 -24.39 13.43 1.64
CA ALA A 142 -23.98 14.81 1.86
C ALA A 142 -24.14 15.67 0.59
N LEU A 143 -23.81 15.12 -0.59
CA LEU A 143 -23.97 15.80 -1.87
C LEU A 143 -25.45 16.00 -2.23
N ILE A 144 -26.31 15.01 -1.96
CA ILE A 144 -27.77 15.12 -2.14
C ILE A 144 -28.33 16.27 -1.31
N ASP A 145 -28.00 16.34 -0.02
CA ASP A 145 -28.46 17.41 0.87
C ASP A 145 -27.92 18.79 0.48
N ALA A 146 -26.65 18.87 0.08
CA ALA A 146 -26.06 20.11 -0.42
C ALA A 146 -26.75 20.60 -1.70
N ASN A 147 -27.13 19.69 -2.61
CA ASN A 147 -27.91 20.01 -3.81
C ASN A 147 -29.32 20.48 -3.45
N LYS A 148 -30.03 19.81 -2.54
CA LYS A 148 -31.37 20.24 -2.06
C LYS A 148 -31.33 21.63 -1.41
N ALA A 149 -30.31 21.93 -0.63
CA ALA A 149 -30.10 23.26 -0.07
C ALA A 149 -29.84 24.32 -1.18
N LEU A 150 -29.01 24.03 -2.18
CA LEU A 150 -28.75 24.97 -3.28
C LEU A 150 -29.92 25.15 -4.24
N LEU A 151 -30.85 24.19 -4.32
CA LEU A 151 -32.11 24.36 -5.05
C LEU A 151 -32.99 25.46 -4.41
N ILE A 152 -32.92 25.63 -3.09
CA ILE A 152 -33.63 26.68 -2.35
C ILE A 152 -32.91 28.03 -2.48
N ASN A 153 -31.59 28.06 -2.33
CA ASN A 153 -30.78 29.26 -2.52
C ASN A 153 -29.44 28.92 -3.22
N PRO A 154 -29.35 29.15 -4.55
CA PRO A 154 -28.13 28.86 -5.33
C PRO A 154 -26.89 29.64 -4.89
N LYS A 155 -27.08 30.81 -4.25
CA LYS A 155 -26.01 31.73 -3.81
C LYS A 155 -25.61 31.54 -2.35
N HIS A 156 -26.12 30.52 -1.65
CA HIS A 156 -25.81 30.32 -0.23
C HIS A 156 -24.37 29.85 -0.01
N VAL A 157 -23.46 30.82 0.20
CA VAL A 157 -22.00 30.67 0.39
C VAL A 157 -21.60 29.45 1.23
N LYS A 158 -22.23 29.26 2.39
CA LYS A 158 -21.90 28.15 3.30
C LYS A 158 -22.23 26.79 2.69
N THR A 159 -23.33 26.66 1.95
CA THR A 159 -23.64 25.41 1.23
C THR A 159 -22.73 25.24 0.00
N LEU A 160 -22.43 26.29 -0.76
CA LEU A 160 -21.49 26.21 -1.89
C LEU A 160 -20.10 25.72 -1.43
N SER A 161 -19.57 26.29 -0.34
CA SER A 161 -18.32 25.84 0.29
C SER A 161 -18.37 24.41 0.81
N ARG A 162 -19.50 23.98 1.40
CA ARG A 162 -19.73 22.59 1.82
C ARG A 162 -19.77 21.63 0.63
N LYS A 163 -20.54 21.95 -0.41
CA LYS A 163 -20.62 21.17 -1.66
C LYS A 163 -19.25 21.02 -2.30
N GLY A 164 -18.46 22.10 -2.37
CA GLY A 164 -17.09 22.05 -2.87
C GLY A 164 -16.22 21.02 -2.13
N LYS A 165 -16.24 21.01 -0.79
CA LYS A 165 -15.50 20.03 0.03
C LYS A 165 -15.98 18.60 -0.18
N ILE A 166 -17.28 18.39 -0.29
CA ILE A 166 -17.87 17.07 -0.57
C ILE A 166 -17.43 16.57 -1.95
N LEU A 167 -17.44 17.45 -2.96
CA LEU A 167 -16.97 17.13 -4.31
C LEU A 167 -15.46 16.88 -4.37
N GLU A 168 -14.63 17.57 -3.58
CA GLU A 168 -13.20 17.23 -3.45
C GLU A 168 -12.99 15.83 -2.85
N ALA A 169 -13.79 15.44 -1.85
CA ALA A 169 -13.73 14.12 -1.23
C ALA A 169 -14.29 13.00 -2.15
N LEU A 170 -15.19 13.34 -3.08
CA LEU A 170 -15.66 12.48 -4.17
C LEU A 170 -14.72 12.48 -5.39
N GLU A 171 -13.57 13.19 -5.31
CA GLU A 171 -12.58 13.39 -6.37
C GLU A 171 -13.09 14.14 -7.62
N GLN A 172 -14.24 14.81 -7.52
CA GLN A 172 -14.83 15.63 -8.58
C GLN A 172 -14.25 17.06 -8.54
N TYR A 173 -12.93 17.18 -8.66
CA TYR A 173 -12.21 18.44 -8.40
C TYR A 173 -12.65 19.62 -9.28
N GLU A 174 -13.07 19.40 -10.53
CA GLU A 174 -13.57 20.47 -11.42
C GLU A 174 -14.89 21.05 -10.92
N LEU A 175 -15.87 20.19 -10.58
CA LEU A 175 -17.16 20.60 -10.01
C LEU A 175 -16.96 21.25 -8.62
N ALA A 176 -16.01 20.76 -7.83
CA ALA A 176 -15.62 21.38 -6.58
C ALA A 176 -15.10 22.82 -6.79
N ARG A 177 -14.25 23.02 -7.79
CA ARG A 177 -13.71 24.34 -8.18
C ARG A 177 -14.81 25.31 -8.55
N GLN A 178 -15.78 24.86 -9.35
CA GLN A 178 -16.96 25.66 -9.72
C GLN A 178 -17.75 26.09 -8.48
N CYS A 179 -17.98 25.19 -7.52
CA CYS A 179 -18.66 25.51 -6.27
C CYS A 179 -17.88 26.52 -5.41
N PHE A 180 -16.55 26.39 -5.32
CA PHE A 180 -15.73 27.36 -4.59
C PHE A 180 -15.65 28.73 -5.27
N ASN A 181 -15.59 28.79 -6.60
CA ASN A 181 -15.61 30.05 -7.35
C ASN A 181 -16.94 30.77 -7.16
N ALA A 182 -18.08 30.08 -7.30
CA ALA A 182 -19.40 30.65 -7.00
C ALA A 182 -19.53 31.13 -5.54
N ALA A 183 -18.92 30.42 -4.58
CA ALA A 183 -18.88 30.87 -3.19
C ALA A 183 -18.01 32.14 -3.00
N LEU A 184 -16.93 32.28 -3.79
CA LEU A 184 -16.04 33.44 -3.77
C LEU A 184 -16.66 34.67 -4.44
N GLU A 185 -17.47 34.50 -5.48
CA GLU A 185 -18.21 35.60 -6.13
C GLU A 185 -19.13 36.33 -5.13
N GLU A 186 -19.84 35.56 -4.29
CA GLU A 186 -20.70 36.09 -3.23
C GLU A 186 -19.92 36.55 -1.98
N ALA A 187 -18.71 36.03 -1.75
CA ALA A 187 -17.86 36.40 -0.60
C ALA A 187 -16.37 36.61 -0.97
N PRO A 188 -15.99 37.66 -1.73
CA PRO A 188 -14.67 37.78 -2.37
C PRO A 188 -13.45 37.83 -1.43
N ARG A 189 -13.67 38.17 -0.16
CA ARG A 189 -12.62 38.29 0.88
C ARG A 189 -12.55 37.10 1.84
N ASP A 190 -13.30 36.04 1.59
CA ASP A 190 -13.30 34.83 2.43
C ASP A 190 -11.99 34.03 2.25
N LEU A 191 -11.07 34.18 3.22
CA LEU A 191 -9.78 33.49 3.21
C LEU A 191 -9.90 31.95 3.21
N PRO A 192 -10.82 31.30 3.98
CA PRO A 192 -11.10 29.88 3.82
C PRO A 192 -11.44 29.43 2.39
N ILE A 193 -12.28 30.16 1.65
CA ILE A 193 -12.64 29.84 0.26
C ILE A 193 -11.43 30.01 -0.67
N GLN A 194 -10.68 31.12 -0.55
CA GLN A 194 -9.46 31.33 -1.34
C GLN A 194 -8.44 30.20 -1.13
N ARG A 195 -8.25 29.75 0.12
CA ARG A 195 -7.40 28.59 0.45
C ARG A 195 -7.92 27.28 -0.14
N ALA A 196 -9.25 27.08 -0.15
CA ALA A 196 -9.87 25.91 -0.76
C ALA A 196 -9.62 25.87 -2.28
N ILE A 197 -9.75 27.00 -2.99
CA ILE A 197 -9.43 27.10 -4.43
C ILE A 197 -7.95 26.80 -4.69
N ALA A 198 -7.04 27.35 -3.87
CA ALA A 198 -5.61 27.10 -4.01
C ALA A 198 -5.26 25.62 -3.81
N ARG A 199 -5.84 24.94 -2.81
CA ARG A 199 -5.70 23.50 -2.60
C ARG A 199 -6.30 22.69 -3.74
N ASN A 200 -7.53 22.99 -4.13
CA ASN A 200 -8.24 22.32 -5.21
C ASN A 200 -7.45 22.35 -6.53
N LYS A 201 -6.79 23.47 -6.84
CA LYS A 201 -5.91 23.58 -8.00
C LYS A 201 -4.78 22.54 -7.98
N VAL A 202 -4.14 22.32 -6.83
CA VAL A 202 -3.10 21.28 -6.68
C VAL A 202 -3.71 19.88 -6.87
N SER A 203 -4.84 19.60 -6.23
CA SER A 203 -5.55 18.31 -6.38
C SER A 203 -5.96 18.03 -7.83
N TYR A 204 -6.43 19.05 -8.56
CA TYR A 204 -6.74 18.96 -9.99
C TYR A 204 -5.48 18.62 -10.83
N GLN A 205 -4.35 19.29 -10.57
CA GLN A 205 -3.09 19.03 -11.27
C GLN A 205 -2.54 17.62 -10.98
N GLN A 206 -2.64 17.15 -9.75
CA GLN A 206 -2.30 15.78 -9.38
C GLN A 206 -3.21 14.78 -10.11
N ALA A 207 -4.52 14.90 -9.93
CA ALA A 207 -5.49 13.87 -10.35
C ALA A 207 -5.72 13.77 -11.87
N TYR A 208 -5.64 14.88 -12.60
CA TYR A 208 -5.91 14.91 -14.04
C TYR A 208 -4.67 15.16 -14.92
N GLN A 209 -3.56 15.63 -14.35
CA GLN A 209 -2.34 15.93 -15.10
C GLN A 209 -1.11 15.13 -14.64
N GLY A 210 -1.23 14.32 -13.57
CA GLY A 210 -0.13 13.52 -13.04
C GLY A 210 1.01 14.37 -12.45
N GLN A 211 0.74 15.61 -12.05
CA GLN A 211 1.74 16.56 -11.55
C GLN A 211 1.85 16.47 -10.03
N PHE A 212 2.88 15.79 -9.54
CA PHE A 212 3.17 15.63 -8.12
C PHE A 212 4.51 16.30 -7.77
N ASP A 213 4.49 17.23 -6.80
CA ASP A 213 5.71 17.84 -6.28
C ASP A 213 6.13 17.18 -4.96
N LEU A 214 7.11 16.27 -5.06
CA LEU A 214 7.75 15.62 -3.91
C LEU A 214 9.09 16.30 -3.54
N THR A 215 9.43 17.44 -4.15
CA THR A 215 10.74 18.12 -3.98
C THR A 215 11.07 18.34 -2.52
N LYS A 216 10.14 18.94 -1.74
CA LYS A 216 10.36 19.20 -0.32
C LYS A 216 10.56 17.91 0.48
N TYR A 217 9.74 16.89 0.25
CA TYR A 217 9.85 15.59 0.93
C TYR A 217 11.22 14.95 0.69
N TYR A 218 11.72 14.97 -0.55
CA TYR A 218 13.05 14.42 -0.87
C TYR A 218 14.21 15.24 -0.27
N LEU A 219 14.05 16.57 -0.14
CA LEU A 219 15.07 17.45 0.45
C LEU A 219 15.10 17.39 1.99
N ASP A 220 13.93 17.25 2.63
CA ASP A 220 13.80 17.19 4.10
C ASP A 220 14.23 15.83 4.68
N GLY A 221 14.37 14.80 3.84
CA GLY A 221 14.99 13.51 4.19
C GLY A 221 14.08 12.54 4.97
N LYS A 222 14.68 11.54 5.64
CA LYS A 222 13.98 10.37 6.21
C LYS A 222 12.88 10.67 7.24
N ASN A 223 12.88 11.86 7.84
CA ASN A 223 11.88 12.26 8.85
C ASN A 223 10.73 13.11 8.27
N ALA A 224 10.73 13.36 6.96
CA ALA A 224 9.68 14.10 6.29
C ALA A 224 8.43 13.23 6.07
N ASN A 225 7.25 13.74 6.39
CA ASN A 225 6.01 13.16 5.90
C ASN A 225 5.81 13.57 4.42
N PRO A 226 5.40 12.67 3.53
CA PRO A 226 5.08 13.05 2.16
C PRO A 226 3.88 14.01 2.13
N PRO A 227 3.80 14.91 1.13
CA PRO A 227 2.61 15.72 0.93
C PRO A 227 1.41 14.85 0.56
N PRO A 228 0.17 15.26 0.90
CA PRO A 228 -1.04 14.62 0.41
C PRO A 228 -1.04 14.53 -1.13
N CYS A 229 -1.33 13.34 -1.64
CA CYS A 229 -1.37 13.04 -3.07
C CYS A 229 -2.77 12.53 -3.45
N CYS A 230 -3.41 13.15 -4.43
CA CYS A 230 -4.64 12.62 -5.01
C CYS A 230 -4.39 11.33 -5.79
N ASN A 231 -5.43 10.50 -5.95
CA ASN A 231 -5.39 9.41 -6.93
C ASN A 231 -5.17 9.98 -8.33
N PHE A 232 -4.39 9.30 -9.17
CA PHE A 232 -4.13 9.63 -10.57
C PHE A 232 -4.20 8.35 -11.40
N VAL A 233 -4.94 8.37 -12.51
CA VAL A 233 -5.02 7.26 -13.46
C VAL A 233 -4.54 7.76 -14.82
N GLY A 234 -3.37 7.30 -15.23
CA GLY A 234 -2.75 7.65 -16.51
C GLY A 234 -3.28 6.80 -17.68
N PRO A 235 -2.42 6.48 -18.68
CA PRO A 235 -2.82 5.78 -19.90
C PRO A 235 -2.99 4.26 -19.68
N VAL A 236 -3.89 3.89 -18.77
CA VAL A 236 -4.13 2.49 -18.36
C VAL A 236 -5.61 2.14 -18.40
N GLU A 237 -5.90 0.86 -18.66
CA GLU A 237 -7.24 0.29 -18.50
C GLU A 237 -7.21 -1.19 -18.08
N ILE A 238 -8.30 -1.66 -17.45
CA ILE A 238 -8.49 -3.06 -17.08
C ILE A 238 -8.99 -3.82 -18.31
N ARG A 239 -8.34 -4.94 -18.65
CA ARG A 239 -8.79 -5.88 -19.70
C ARG A 239 -8.69 -7.32 -19.20
N ALA A 240 -9.17 -8.26 -20.01
CA ALA A 240 -8.90 -9.68 -19.77
C ALA A 240 -7.41 -10.00 -20.04
N SER A 241 -6.77 -10.70 -19.11
CA SER A 241 -5.41 -11.24 -19.28
C SER A 241 -5.48 -12.72 -19.65
N VAL A 242 -5.08 -13.04 -20.88
CA VAL A 242 -4.95 -14.41 -21.37
C VAL A 242 -3.79 -15.13 -20.67
N ALA A 243 -2.71 -14.42 -20.34
CA ALA A 243 -1.52 -14.99 -19.73
C ALA A 243 -1.71 -15.36 -18.26
N ALA A 244 -2.40 -14.52 -17.48
CA ALA A 244 -2.72 -14.78 -16.08
C ALA A 244 -3.97 -15.67 -15.89
N GLY A 245 -4.84 -15.77 -16.91
CA GLY A 245 -6.11 -16.50 -16.81
C GLY A 245 -7.17 -15.69 -16.04
N GLY A 246 -7.30 -14.40 -16.36
CA GLY A 246 -8.22 -13.51 -15.65
C GLY A 246 -8.24 -12.09 -16.19
N ARG A 247 -7.85 -11.11 -15.36
CA ARG A 247 -7.81 -9.68 -15.71
C ARG A 247 -6.42 -9.11 -15.45
N GLY A 248 -6.07 -8.06 -16.17
CA GLY A 248 -4.82 -7.32 -16.05
C GLY A 248 -5.02 -5.83 -16.32
N LEU A 249 -4.05 -4.99 -15.95
CA LEU A 249 -3.95 -3.63 -16.47
C LEU A 249 -3.14 -3.61 -17.75
N PHE A 250 -3.55 -2.79 -18.72
CA PHE A 250 -2.91 -2.66 -20.03
C PHE A 250 -2.64 -1.20 -20.35
N ALA A 251 -1.54 -0.94 -21.06
CA ALA A 251 -1.23 0.39 -21.58
C ALA A 251 -2.17 0.75 -22.75
N THR A 252 -2.82 1.92 -22.70
CA THR A 252 -3.72 2.40 -23.78
C THR A 252 -2.98 3.15 -24.90
N ARG A 253 -1.69 3.40 -24.72
CA ARG A 253 -0.77 3.99 -25.70
C ARG A 253 0.67 3.64 -25.32
N ASN A 254 1.62 3.91 -26.21
CA ASN A 254 3.05 3.81 -25.88
C ASN A 254 3.41 4.71 -24.68
N VAL A 255 4.20 4.19 -23.75
CA VAL A 255 4.71 4.86 -22.54
C VAL A 255 6.23 4.71 -22.49
N ARG A 256 6.95 5.75 -22.05
CA ARG A 256 8.42 5.70 -21.96
C ARG A 256 8.88 5.33 -20.55
N ALA A 257 10.06 4.72 -20.44
CA ALA A 257 10.72 4.45 -19.17
C ALA A 257 10.80 5.71 -18.29
N GLY A 258 10.34 5.62 -17.04
CA GLY A 258 10.25 6.70 -16.06
C GLY A 258 9.05 7.66 -16.23
N ASP A 259 8.08 7.34 -17.08
CA ASP A 259 6.77 7.99 -17.07
C ASP A 259 5.87 7.41 -15.95
N LEU A 260 5.04 8.26 -15.36
CA LEU A 260 4.08 7.90 -14.31
C LEU A 260 2.82 7.27 -14.93
N LEU A 261 2.45 6.08 -14.46
CA LEU A 261 1.28 5.32 -14.93
C LEU A 261 0.05 5.54 -14.04
N MET A 262 0.22 5.52 -12.72
CA MET A 262 -0.84 5.84 -11.75
C MET A 262 -0.27 6.23 -10.39
N VAL A 263 -1.09 6.91 -9.59
CA VAL A 263 -0.90 7.07 -8.14
C VAL A 263 -2.16 6.59 -7.46
N SER A 264 -2.02 5.70 -6.47
CA SER A 264 -3.14 5.14 -5.73
C SER A 264 -2.95 5.36 -4.23
N ASN A 265 -3.98 5.86 -3.56
CA ASN A 265 -4.08 5.86 -2.11
C ASN A 265 -4.64 4.51 -1.62
N ALA A 266 -4.12 4.02 -0.50
CA ALA A 266 -4.63 2.86 0.19
C ALA A 266 -6.03 3.17 0.72
N VAL A 267 -6.99 2.30 0.46
CA VAL A 267 -8.35 2.43 1.03
C VAL A 267 -8.36 2.04 2.49
N VAL A 268 -7.51 1.08 2.87
CA VAL A 268 -7.33 0.56 4.22
C VAL A 268 -5.88 0.14 4.45
N ARG A 269 -5.42 0.27 5.70
CA ARG A 269 -4.10 -0.17 6.17
C ARG A 269 -4.16 -0.63 7.62
N SER A 270 -3.55 -1.79 7.92
CA SER A 270 -3.33 -2.26 9.29
C SER A 270 -2.12 -3.21 9.36
N PRO A 271 -1.46 -3.37 10.52
CA PRO A 271 -0.46 -4.42 10.73
C PRO A 271 -0.99 -5.85 10.48
N ASP A 272 -2.29 -6.06 10.68
CA ASP A 272 -2.99 -7.34 10.62
C ASP A 272 -4.13 -7.36 9.58
N LYS A 273 -4.46 -8.54 9.04
CA LYS A 273 -5.49 -8.67 7.99
C LYS A 273 -6.94 -8.63 8.49
N GLU A 274 -7.21 -8.93 9.77
CA GLU A 274 -8.59 -8.92 10.31
C GLU A 274 -9.10 -7.49 10.56
N THR A 275 -8.23 -6.60 11.06
CA THR A 275 -8.53 -5.18 11.18
C THR A 275 -8.70 -4.53 9.80
N LEU A 276 -7.93 -4.96 8.78
CA LEU A 276 -8.17 -4.54 7.39
C LEU A 276 -9.59 -4.90 6.91
N VAL A 277 -10.04 -6.15 7.11
CA VAL A 277 -11.40 -6.60 6.76
C VAL A 277 -12.44 -5.75 7.48
N THR A 278 -12.24 -5.47 8.77
CA THR A 278 -13.15 -4.66 9.60
C THR A 278 -13.24 -3.20 9.10
N GLN A 279 -12.10 -2.57 8.85
CA GLN A 279 -12.03 -1.21 8.29
C GLN A 279 -12.68 -1.14 6.91
N LEU A 280 -12.41 -2.11 6.03
CA LEU A 280 -12.89 -2.14 4.65
C LEU A 280 -14.41 -2.33 4.60
N SER A 281 -14.94 -3.22 5.44
CA SER A 281 -16.38 -3.44 5.59
C SER A 281 -17.11 -2.17 6.04
N LYS A 282 -16.52 -1.41 6.97
CA LYS A 282 -17.06 -0.11 7.42
C LYS A 282 -17.07 0.93 6.30
N LEU A 283 -16.02 1.00 5.49
CA LEU A 283 -15.93 1.93 4.35
C LEU A 283 -16.91 1.55 3.24
N CYS A 284 -17.01 0.26 2.90
CA CYS A 284 -17.99 -0.24 1.92
C CYS A 284 -19.44 0.00 2.37
N SER A 285 -19.72 -0.05 3.67
CA SER A 285 -21.03 0.31 4.23
C SER A 285 -21.36 1.80 4.13
N ALA A 286 -20.34 2.67 3.99
CA ALA A 286 -20.49 4.12 3.96
C ALA A 286 -20.46 4.72 2.54
N SER A 287 -19.77 4.09 1.58
CA SER A 287 -19.72 4.53 0.19
C SER A 287 -20.04 3.39 -0.78
N ARG A 288 -21.04 3.65 -1.65
CA ARG A 288 -21.48 2.72 -2.70
C ARG A 288 -20.41 2.57 -3.77
N ARG A 289 -19.64 3.63 -4.04
CA ARG A 289 -18.49 3.60 -4.95
C ARG A 289 -17.41 2.65 -4.42
N CYS A 290 -17.07 2.77 -3.14
CA CYS A 290 -16.08 1.89 -2.48
C CYS A 290 -16.52 0.42 -2.52
N LEU A 291 -17.77 0.13 -2.18
CA LEU A 291 -18.31 -1.24 -2.25
C LEU A 291 -18.20 -1.84 -3.66
N ARG A 292 -18.62 -1.12 -4.71
CA ARG A 292 -18.50 -1.56 -6.11
C ARG A 292 -17.03 -1.72 -6.54
N GLN A 293 -16.12 -0.82 -6.13
CA GLN A 293 -14.68 -0.95 -6.39
C GLN A 293 -14.13 -2.24 -5.77
N VAL A 294 -14.37 -2.45 -4.48
CA VAL A 294 -13.87 -3.60 -3.70
C VAL A 294 -14.41 -4.90 -4.27
N GLN A 295 -15.71 -5.01 -4.52
CA GLN A 295 -16.32 -6.20 -5.10
C GLN A 295 -15.86 -6.48 -6.53
N SER A 296 -15.31 -5.50 -7.26
CA SER A 296 -14.72 -5.79 -8.58
C SER A 296 -13.36 -6.48 -8.48
N LEU A 297 -12.69 -6.50 -7.32
CA LEU A 297 -11.45 -7.26 -7.11
C LEU A 297 -11.71 -8.76 -7.04
N SER A 298 -10.68 -9.59 -7.26
CA SER A 298 -10.82 -11.04 -7.06
C SER A 298 -10.94 -11.36 -5.58
N SER A 299 -11.90 -12.21 -5.19
CA SER A 299 -11.98 -12.78 -3.84
C SER A 299 -11.32 -14.15 -3.73
N GLU A 300 -11.04 -14.82 -4.86
CA GLU A 300 -10.60 -16.21 -4.90
C GLU A 300 -9.35 -16.40 -5.77
N LEU A 301 -8.75 -17.58 -5.64
CA LEU A 301 -7.44 -17.92 -6.21
C LEU A 301 -7.50 -19.00 -7.30
N GLN A 302 -8.65 -19.63 -7.52
CA GLN A 302 -8.81 -20.70 -8.52
C GLN A 302 -10.15 -20.52 -9.24
N ILE A 303 -10.06 -20.32 -10.57
CA ILE A 303 -11.20 -20.07 -11.46
C ILE A 303 -12.04 -18.88 -11.00
N LEU A 304 -11.68 -17.69 -11.48
CA LEU A 304 -12.56 -16.52 -11.41
C LEU A 304 -13.98 -16.92 -11.84
N SER A 305 -14.98 -16.58 -11.03
CA SER A 305 -16.38 -16.82 -11.42
C SER A 305 -16.70 -16.06 -12.72
N GLN A 306 -17.83 -16.36 -13.36
CA GLN A 306 -18.28 -15.55 -14.50
C GLN A 306 -18.48 -14.07 -14.13
N GLU A 307 -18.60 -13.76 -12.83
CA GLU A 307 -18.69 -12.40 -12.32
C GLU A 307 -17.33 -11.77 -12.08
N ASP A 308 -16.38 -12.50 -11.49
CA ASP A 308 -15.00 -12.01 -11.29
C ASP A 308 -14.24 -11.84 -12.61
N ASN A 309 -14.68 -12.48 -13.70
CA ASN A 309 -14.15 -12.24 -15.05
C ASN A 309 -14.73 -10.98 -15.72
N LYS A 310 -15.80 -10.36 -15.18
CA LYS A 310 -16.34 -9.11 -15.74
C LYS A 310 -15.29 -8.01 -15.60
N ILE A 311 -15.05 -7.29 -16.69
CA ILE A 311 -14.19 -6.10 -16.70
C ILE A 311 -15.01 -4.95 -16.09
N PRO A 312 -14.61 -4.40 -14.92
CA PRO A 312 -15.30 -3.24 -14.36
C PRO A 312 -15.03 -1.98 -15.19
N PRO A 313 -15.97 -1.03 -15.26
CA PRO A 313 -15.76 0.21 -15.99
C PRO A 313 -14.64 1.04 -15.34
N MET A 314 -13.72 1.59 -16.14
CA MET A 314 -12.57 2.36 -15.62
C MET A 314 -12.99 3.58 -14.80
N GLU A 315 -14.14 4.18 -15.10
CA GLU A 315 -14.68 5.35 -14.39
C GLU A 315 -14.98 5.06 -12.91
N LEU A 316 -15.13 3.79 -12.53
CA LEU A 316 -15.18 3.37 -11.14
C LEU A 316 -13.90 3.75 -10.37
N PHE A 317 -12.73 3.73 -11.03
CA PHE A 317 -11.41 4.00 -10.46
C PHE A 317 -10.82 5.37 -10.83
N ARG A 318 -11.29 6.03 -11.89
CA ARG A 318 -10.77 7.35 -12.29
C ARG A 318 -11.26 8.46 -11.35
N PRO A 319 -10.40 9.41 -10.95
CA PRO A 319 -10.83 10.65 -10.30
C PRO A 319 -11.92 11.34 -11.14
N GLY A 320 -12.96 11.82 -10.48
CA GLY A 320 -14.09 12.48 -11.15
C GLY A 320 -15.01 11.59 -12.00
N GLY A 321 -14.78 10.27 -12.08
CA GLY A 321 -15.65 9.35 -12.83
C GLY A 321 -17.08 9.31 -12.28
N GLU A 322 -18.06 9.73 -13.08
CA GLU A 322 -19.48 9.66 -12.72
C GLU A 322 -20.03 8.25 -12.92
N LEU A 323 -20.48 7.64 -11.82
CA LEU A 323 -21.30 6.43 -11.87
C LEU A 323 -22.77 6.83 -12.03
N LYS A 324 -23.43 6.32 -13.08
CA LYS A 324 -24.89 6.23 -13.08
C LYS A 324 -25.29 5.32 -11.92
N LEU A 325 -25.86 5.91 -10.87
CA LEU A 325 -26.37 5.20 -9.70
C LEU A 325 -27.65 4.46 -10.11
N GLU A 326 -27.48 3.25 -10.63
CA GLU A 326 -28.57 2.27 -10.74
C GLU A 326 -29.14 1.95 -9.36
N SER A 327 -30.35 1.37 -9.34
CA SER A 327 -31.15 1.16 -8.13
C SER A 327 -30.39 0.45 -7.01
N ALA A 328 -30.69 0.82 -5.77
CA ALA A 328 -29.99 0.34 -4.57
C ALA A 328 -30.23 -1.16 -4.22
N ALA A 329 -30.85 -1.94 -5.11
CA ALA A 329 -31.25 -3.32 -4.86
C ALA A 329 -30.11 -4.34 -5.07
N ASP A 330 -29.17 -4.06 -5.98
CA ASP A 330 -28.37 -5.11 -6.62
C ASP A 330 -27.01 -5.42 -5.95
N VAL A 331 -26.67 -4.74 -4.84
CA VAL A 331 -25.32 -4.82 -4.26
C VAL A 331 -25.35 -4.84 -2.73
N GLN A 332 -25.22 -6.02 -2.13
CA GLN A 332 -25.09 -6.22 -0.69
C GLN A 332 -23.63 -6.41 -0.24
N LEU A 333 -23.34 -6.09 1.02
CA LEU A 333 -22.04 -6.30 1.65
C LEU A 333 -21.84 -7.79 1.98
N ASP A 334 -20.85 -8.43 1.37
CA ASP A 334 -20.46 -9.81 1.67
C ASP A 334 -19.10 -9.82 2.40
N LEU A 335 -19.13 -10.18 3.69
CA LEU A 335 -17.94 -10.26 4.54
C LEU A 335 -17.01 -11.43 4.17
N VAL A 336 -17.54 -12.54 3.65
CA VAL A 336 -16.74 -13.68 3.20
C VAL A 336 -15.96 -13.30 1.96
N ARG A 337 -16.62 -12.63 1.00
CA ARG A 337 -15.97 -12.07 -0.19
C ARG A 337 -14.92 -11.02 0.16
N ILE A 338 -15.18 -10.13 1.12
CA ILE A 338 -14.20 -9.14 1.59
C ILE A 338 -12.96 -9.81 2.21
N HIS A 339 -13.13 -10.88 3.00
CA HIS A 339 -12.01 -11.65 3.56
C HIS A 339 -11.14 -12.25 2.45
N GLY A 340 -11.77 -12.85 1.44
CA GLY A 340 -11.09 -13.31 0.23
C GLY A 340 -10.33 -12.21 -0.51
N ILE A 341 -10.94 -11.04 -0.70
CA ILE A 341 -10.30 -9.87 -1.35
C ILE A 341 -9.06 -9.41 -0.58
N VAL A 342 -9.16 -9.25 0.74
CA VAL A 342 -8.00 -8.85 1.58
C VAL A 342 -6.92 -9.95 1.62
N LYS A 343 -7.31 -11.22 1.56
CA LYS A 343 -6.36 -12.33 1.51
C LYS A 343 -5.46 -12.25 0.27
N VAL A 344 -6.04 -12.01 -0.91
CA VAL A 344 -5.33 -12.14 -2.19
C VAL A 344 -4.77 -10.82 -2.77
N ASN A 345 -5.41 -9.68 -2.48
CA ASN A 345 -5.03 -8.37 -3.04
C ASN A 345 -4.27 -7.46 -2.06
N ALA A 346 -4.31 -7.70 -0.75
CA ALA A 346 -3.62 -6.82 0.20
C ALA A 346 -2.10 -6.98 0.12
N ILE A 347 -1.43 -5.89 -0.27
CA ILE A 347 0.02 -5.82 -0.45
C ILE A 347 0.65 -5.60 0.93
N THR A 348 1.65 -6.42 1.28
CA THR A 348 2.45 -6.25 2.50
C THR A 348 3.62 -5.33 2.22
N VAL A 349 3.79 -4.30 3.05
CA VAL A 349 4.91 -3.36 2.97
C VAL A 349 5.68 -3.41 4.28
N TRP A 350 7.01 -3.47 4.16
CA TRP A 350 7.94 -3.37 5.28
C TRP A 350 8.20 -1.89 5.59
N ASP A 351 8.13 -1.53 6.86
CA ASP A 351 8.29 -0.16 7.33
C ASP A 351 9.37 -0.11 8.42
N SER A 352 10.52 0.46 8.07
CA SER A 352 11.63 0.68 8.99
C SER A 352 11.44 1.91 9.91
N SER A 353 10.31 2.62 9.80
CA SER A 353 10.00 3.83 10.59
C SER A 353 9.06 3.60 11.78
N LEU A 354 8.39 2.45 11.89
CA LEU A 354 7.71 2.07 13.14
C LEU A 354 8.73 1.36 14.04
N GLU A 355 9.53 2.13 14.77
CA GLU A 355 9.94 1.65 16.10
C GLU A 355 8.66 1.39 16.89
N SER A 356 8.53 0.19 17.48
CA SER A 356 7.34 -0.17 18.24
C SER A 356 7.12 0.81 19.39
N GLU A 357 5.87 1.24 19.57
CA GLU A 357 5.47 1.94 20.80
C GLU A 357 5.80 1.03 21.99
N LYS A 358 6.79 1.44 22.79
CA LYS A 358 7.39 0.59 23.82
C LYS A 358 6.38 0.31 24.93
N THR A 359 5.70 -0.84 24.86
CA THR A 359 5.01 -1.42 26.02
C THR A 359 6.04 -1.75 27.09
N SER A 360 5.92 -1.08 28.24
CA SER A 360 6.89 -1.13 29.33
C SER A 360 6.81 -2.44 30.12
N SER A 361 7.40 -3.53 29.61
CA SER A 361 7.65 -4.76 30.39
C SER A 361 8.67 -5.70 29.73
N GLY A 362 9.69 -6.10 30.49
CA GLY A 362 10.48 -7.30 30.20
C GLY A 362 11.88 -7.06 29.62
N THR A 363 12.88 -7.66 30.25
CA THR A 363 14.29 -7.62 29.85
C THR A 363 14.59 -8.63 28.75
N GLN A 364 14.40 -8.24 27.50
CA GLN A 364 15.11 -8.79 26.35
C GLN A 364 15.56 -7.64 25.44
N GLU A 365 16.73 -7.77 24.83
CA GLU A 365 17.21 -6.79 23.85
C GLU A 365 16.25 -6.77 22.66
N PRO A 366 15.85 -5.58 22.17
CA PRO A 366 15.08 -5.53 20.93
C PRO A 366 16.01 -5.89 19.78
N GLU A 367 15.91 -7.13 19.29
CA GLU A 367 16.10 -7.36 17.87
C GLU A 367 15.25 -6.32 17.13
N ALA A 368 15.83 -5.62 16.16
CA ALA A 368 15.10 -4.63 15.38
C ALA A 368 14.08 -5.34 14.48
N SER A 369 12.93 -5.69 15.06
CA SER A 369 11.84 -6.34 14.33
C SER A 369 11.29 -5.32 13.33
N GLU A 370 11.70 -5.45 12.08
CA GLU A 370 11.16 -4.66 10.98
C GLU A 370 9.64 -4.76 10.99
N SER A 371 9.00 -3.63 11.29
CA SER A 371 7.56 -3.58 11.31
C SER A 371 7.04 -3.81 9.90
N LYS A 372 5.84 -4.38 9.80
CA LYS A 372 5.15 -4.54 8.53
C LYS A 372 3.69 -4.18 8.67
N TYR A 373 3.12 -3.70 7.59
CA TYR A 373 1.68 -3.53 7.46
C TYR A 373 1.19 -4.14 6.16
N SER A 374 -0.10 -4.49 6.12
CA SER A 374 -0.81 -4.77 4.88
C SER A 374 -1.69 -3.58 4.53
N ALA A 375 -1.83 -3.28 3.25
CA ALA A 375 -2.72 -2.24 2.74
C ALA A 375 -3.35 -2.65 1.40
N LEU A 376 -4.51 -2.08 1.09
CA LEU A 376 -5.26 -2.39 -0.13
C LEU A 376 -5.32 -1.18 -1.07
N TRP A 377 -4.69 -1.32 -2.24
CA TRP A 377 -4.71 -0.35 -3.33
C TRP A 377 -5.55 -0.88 -4.49
N LEU A 378 -6.70 -0.27 -4.72
CA LEU A 378 -7.75 -0.85 -5.56
C LEU A 378 -7.33 -1.07 -7.03
N LEU A 379 -6.91 -0.02 -7.73
CA LEU A 379 -6.53 -0.15 -9.15
C LEU A 379 -5.22 -0.95 -9.34
N PRO A 380 -4.17 -0.76 -8.52
CA PRO A 380 -2.96 -1.58 -8.58
C PRO A 380 -3.18 -3.09 -8.33
N SER A 381 -4.27 -3.48 -7.66
CA SER A 381 -4.63 -4.90 -7.46
C SER A 381 -4.93 -5.66 -8.76
N PHE A 382 -5.09 -4.96 -9.90
CA PHE A 382 -5.25 -5.57 -11.23
C PHE A 382 -3.92 -5.78 -11.98
N MET A 383 -2.76 -5.42 -11.40
CA MET A 383 -1.46 -5.62 -12.06
C MET A 383 -0.91 -7.01 -11.80
N ASN A 384 -0.70 -7.82 -12.84
CA ASN A 384 -0.21 -9.19 -12.69
C ASN A 384 1.30 -9.28 -12.43
N HIS A 385 1.76 -10.46 -11.99
CA HIS A 385 3.18 -10.67 -11.72
C HIS A 385 4.00 -10.99 -12.97
N SER A 386 5.22 -10.44 -13.06
CA SER A 386 6.30 -10.95 -13.90
C SER A 386 7.64 -10.87 -13.19
N CYS A 387 8.53 -11.86 -13.38
CA CYS A 387 9.94 -11.79 -12.93
C CYS A 387 10.84 -10.95 -13.86
N THR A 388 10.24 -10.35 -14.89
CA THR A 388 10.75 -9.24 -15.69
C THR A 388 9.58 -8.25 -15.86
N PRO A 389 9.16 -7.53 -14.81
CA PRO A 389 8.07 -6.58 -14.88
C PRO A 389 8.45 -5.39 -15.76
N ASN A 390 7.45 -4.67 -16.23
CA ASN A 390 7.61 -3.43 -16.99
C ASN A 390 7.23 -2.19 -16.16
N CYS A 391 6.75 -2.39 -14.93
CA CYS A 391 6.43 -1.36 -13.97
C CYS A 391 7.17 -1.58 -12.65
N VAL A 392 7.50 -0.48 -11.96
CA VAL A 392 8.03 -0.48 -10.60
C VAL A 392 7.14 0.37 -9.68
N THR A 393 7.02 -0.06 -8.43
CA THR A 393 6.19 0.56 -7.39
C THR A 393 7.04 1.36 -6.42
N TYR A 394 6.62 2.59 -6.10
CA TYR A 394 7.30 3.46 -5.14
C TYR A 394 6.34 4.03 -4.09
N ASN A 395 6.72 3.90 -2.81
CA ASN A 395 5.93 4.34 -1.66
C ASN A 395 6.66 5.47 -0.90
N PRO A 396 6.37 6.76 -1.16
CA PRO A 396 6.90 7.87 -0.38
C PRO A 396 6.30 7.99 1.04
N GLY A 397 5.35 7.12 1.39
CA GLY A 397 4.80 7.02 2.75
C GLY A 397 3.95 5.76 2.91
N ARG A 398 3.17 5.70 3.99
CA ARG A 398 2.44 4.49 4.39
C ARG A 398 1.20 4.18 3.55
N ASP A 399 0.65 5.19 2.88
CA ASP A 399 -0.69 5.10 2.26
C ASP A 399 -0.68 5.39 0.74
N ILE A 400 0.45 5.81 0.15
CA ILE A 400 0.51 6.29 -1.24
C ILE A 400 1.43 5.39 -2.06
N LEU A 401 0.89 4.80 -3.13
CA LEU A 401 1.59 3.93 -4.08
C LEU A 401 1.68 4.61 -5.45
N PHE A 402 2.89 4.97 -5.86
CA PHE A 402 3.21 5.41 -7.22
C PHE A 402 3.59 4.20 -8.07
N VAL A 403 3.20 4.21 -9.34
CA VAL A 403 3.61 3.19 -10.33
C VAL A 403 4.24 3.88 -11.53
N TYR A 404 5.51 3.58 -11.79
CA TYR A 404 6.27 4.09 -12.93
C TYR A 404 6.59 2.98 -13.93
N ALA A 405 6.69 3.31 -15.21
CA ALA A 405 7.20 2.40 -16.22
C ALA A 405 8.71 2.21 -16.03
N CYS A 406 9.20 0.99 -15.78
CA CYS A 406 10.63 0.73 -15.59
C CYS A 406 11.39 0.41 -16.90
N ARG A 407 10.67 0.30 -18.01
CA ARG A 407 11.17 0.33 -19.39
C ARG A 407 10.15 1.00 -20.32
N ASP A 408 10.46 1.13 -21.60
CA ASP A 408 9.45 1.49 -22.60
C ASP A 408 8.39 0.37 -22.70
N ILE A 409 7.12 0.77 -22.82
CA ILE A 409 5.94 -0.09 -22.85
C ILE A 409 5.15 0.24 -24.12
N SER A 410 4.78 -0.79 -24.89
CA SER A 410 3.95 -0.60 -26.09
C SER A 410 2.48 -0.38 -25.73
N ALA A 411 1.73 0.28 -26.62
CA ALA A 411 0.28 0.20 -26.57
C ALA A 411 -0.18 -1.26 -26.56
N ASP A 412 -1.28 -1.54 -25.85
CA ASP A 412 -1.87 -2.87 -25.68
C ASP A 412 -0.99 -3.89 -24.94
N GLU A 413 0.15 -3.48 -24.38
CA GLU A 413 1.00 -4.32 -23.54
C GLU A 413 0.45 -4.41 -22.11
N GLU A 414 0.44 -5.61 -21.53
CA GLU A 414 0.03 -5.85 -20.15
C GLU A 414 1.08 -5.31 -19.16
N LEU A 415 0.60 -4.61 -18.14
CA LEU A 415 1.39 -4.01 -17.08
C LEU A 415 1.62 -5.01 -15.94
N HIS A 416 2.88 -5.21 -15.60
CA HIS A 416 3.32 -6.21 -14.63
C HIS A 416 4.19 -5.58 -13.53
N ILE A 417 4.08 -6.12 -12.32
CA ILE A 417 4.91 -5.77 -11.15
C ILE A 417 5.58 -7.02 -10.53
N ALA A 418 6.57 -6.79 -9.65
CA ALA A 418 7.11 -7.85 -8.81
C ALA A 418 6.22 -8.05 -7.56
N TYR A 419 5.71 -9.28 -7.34
CA TYR A 419 4.98 -9.63 -6.11
C TYR A 419 5.91 -10.09 -4.97
N PHE A 420 7.11 -10.52 -5.34
CA PHE A 420 8.15 -11.07 -4.48
C PHE A 420 9.52 -10.75 -5.09
N ASP A 421 10.58 -11.03 -4.34
CA ASP A 421 11.95 -10.75 -4.74
C ASP A 421 12.34 -11.48 -6.04
N ILE A 422 12.50 -10.71 -7.11
CA ILE A 422 12.89 -11.16 -8.46
C ILE A 422 14.40 -11.37 -8.63
N LEU A 423 15.20 -10.97 -7.62
CA LEU A 423 16.63 -11.20 -7.51
C LEU A 423 16.95 -12.57 -6.86
N LYS A 424 15.90 -13.33 -6.53
CA LYS A 424 16.01 -14.74 -6.16
C LYS A 424 16.17 -15.67 -7.37
N ASP A 425 16.70 -16.83 -7.02
CA ASP A 425 16.80 -18.03 -7.83
C ASP A 425 15.41 -18.48 -8.37
N LEU A 426 15.36 -19.12 -9.55
CA LEU A 426 14.11 -19.65 -10.14
C LEU A 426 13.29 -20.52 -9.16
N GLU A 427 13.92 -21.44 -8.44
CA GLU A 427 13.22 -22.36 -7.54
C GLU A 427 12.58 -21.59 -6.38
N ALA A 428 13.34 -20.72 -5.72
CA ALA A 428 12.85 -19.79 -4.70
C ALA A 428 11.73 -18.85 -5.21
N ARG A 429 11.82 -18.36 -6.45
CA ARG A 429 10.76 -17.53 -7.09
C ARG A 429 9.47 -18.32 -7.34
N GLN A 430 9.56 -19.55 -7.82
CA GLN A 430 8.36 -20.39 -8.00
C GLN A 430 7.79 -20.84 -6.64
N ALA A 431 8.61 -21.09 -5.63
CA ALA A 431 8.12 -21.38 -4.27
C ALA A 431 7.39 -20.17 -3.63
N SER A 432 7.82 -18.95 -3.96
CA SER A 432 7.21 -17.70 -3.51
C SER A 432 5.80 -17.45 -4.05
N THR A 433 5.36 -18.19 -5.10
CA THR A 433 3.97 -18.14 -5.55
C THR A 433 3.02 -18.93 -4.64
N SER A 434 3.48 -19.65 -3.60
CA SER A 434 2.58 -20.38 -2.68
C SER A 434 1.44 -19.53 -2.07
N ASN A 435 1.62 -18.21 -1.95
CA ASN A 435 0.59 -17.27 -1.49
C ASN A 435 -0.51 -16.96 -2.55
N TRP A 436 -0.22 -17.19 -3.83
CA TRP A 436 -1.10 -17.02 -4.99
C TRP A 436 -0.90 -18.21 -5.95
N PRO A 437 -1.75 -19.27 -5.96
CA PRO A 437 -1.51 -20.56 -6.64
C PRO A 437 -1.53 -20.49 -8.17
N PHE A 438 -0.56 -19.77 -8.74
CA PHE A 438 -0.12 -19.75 -10.12
C PHE A 438 1.36 -20.15 -10.19
N PHE A 439 1.84 -20.48 -11.37
CA PHE A 439 3.28 -20.65 -11.63
C PHE A 439 3.71 -19.56 -12.62
N CYS A 440 4.80 -18.86 -12.33
CA CYS A 440 5.24 -17.75 -13.18
C CYS A 440 5.83 -18.28 -14.49
N LYS A 441 5.19 -17.95 -15.62
CA LYS A 441 5.59 -18.37 -16.98
C LYS A 441 6.14 -17.21 -17.83
N CYS A 442 6.57 -16.12 -17.20
CA CYS A 442 7.16 -14.99 -17.92
C CYS A 442 8.40 -15.43 -18.75
N PRO A 443 8.86 -14.63 -19.74
CA PRO A 443 9.94 -15.03 -20.64
C PRO A 443 11.20 -15.52 -19.91
N ARG A 444 11.61 -14.82 -18.84
CA ARG A 444 12.74 -15.22 -17.99
C ARG A 444 12.52 -16.57 -17.29
N CYS A 445 11.38 -16.80 -16.67
CA CYS A 445 11.09 -18.08 -16.01
C CYS A 445 11.01 -19.24 -17.00
N SER A 446 10.33 -19.04 -18.13
CA SER A 446 10.21 -20.04 -19.19
C SER A 446 11.57 -20.40 -19.80
N TRP A 447 12.46 -19.42 -19.97
CA TRP A 447 13.83 -19.64 -20.43
C TRP A 447 14.69 -20.32 -19.36
N GLU A 448 14.65 -19.88 -18.10
CA GLU A 448 15.40 -20.51 -17.00
C GLU A 448 14.99 -21.98 -16.75
N CYS A 449 13.71 -22.32 -16.96
CA CYS A 449 13.22 -23.71 -16.94
C CYS A 449 13.80 -24.58 -18.08
N SER A 450 14.21 -23.98 -19.20
CA SER A 450 14.72 -24.70 -20.39
C SER A 450 16.23 -24.97 -20.38
N PHE A 451 16.93 -24.62 -19.30
CA PHE A 451 18.40 -24.73 -19.22
C PHE A 451 18.93 -26.16 -19.34
N PRO A 452 20.06 -26.35 -20.07
CA PRO A 452 20.87 -27.55 -19.95
C PRO A 452 21.43 -27.73 -18.53
N ARG A 453 21.38 -28.96 -18.01
CA ARG A 453 21.81 -29.33 -16.64
C ARG A 453 23.18 -28.76 -16.19
N PRO A 454 24.25 -28.72 -17.02
CA PRO A 454 25.58 -28.30 -16.56
C PRO A 454 25.65 -26.87 -15.98
N LEU A 455 24.86 -25.93 -16.51
CA LEU A 455 24.83 -24.55 -16.02
C LEU A 455 24.07 -24.42 -14.69
N ASN A 456 23.04 -25.26 -14.47
CA ASN A 456 22.41 -25.38 -13.16
C ASN A 456 23.34 -26.04 -12.12
N GLU A 457 24.17 -27.02 -12.51
CA GLU A 457 25.19 -27.58 -11.60
C GLU A 457 26.25 -26.54 -11.20
N VAL A 458 26.71 -25.73 -12.15
CA VAL A 458 27.62 -24.60 -11.89
C VAL A 458 26.99 -23.61 -10.91
N ARG A 459 25.74 -23.19 -11.20
CA ARG A 459 24.95 -22.30 -10.34
C ARG A 459 24.75 -22.86 -8.92
N GLN A 460 24.43 -24.15 -8.78
CA GLN A 460 24.26 -24.79 -7.47
C GLN A 460 25.58 -24.90 -6.70
N LYS A 461 26.70 -25.21 -7.38
CA LYS A 461 28.04 -25.20 -6.77
C LYS A 461 28.41 -23.81 -6.24
N LEU A 462 28.10 -22.76 -7.01
CA LEU A 462 28.33 -21.36 -6.63
C LEU A 462 27.46 -20.93 -5.44
N LEU A 463 26.15 -21.20 -5.50
CA LEU A 463 25.23 -20.94 -4.38
C LEU A 463 25.68 -21.66 -3.10
N THR A 464 26.07 -22.94 -3.20
CA THR A 464 26.58 -23.73 -2.06
C THR A 464 27.87 -23.12 -1.47
N ALA A 465 28.84 -22.77 -2.33
CA ALA A 465 30.10 -22.18 -1.88
C ALA A 465 29.90 -20.83 -1.17
N VAL A 466 28.96 -20.02 -1.66
CA VAL A 466 28.64 -18.70 -1.10
C VAL A 466 27.81 -18.81 0.17
N GLN A 467 26.83 -19.72 0.23
CA GLN A 467 26.08 -20.00 1.47
C GLN A 467 27.01 -20.48 2.60
N LYS A 468 28.00 -21.32 2.27
CA LYS A 468 29.06 -21.71 3.20
C LYS A 468 29.89 -20.50 3.64
N ALA A 469 30.43 -19.72 2.71
CA ALA A 469 31.20 -18.51 3.02
C ALA A 469 30.40 -17.48 3.85
N LYS A 470 29.09 -17.36 3.62
CA LYS A 470 28.18 -16.51 4.42
C LYS A 470 28.03 -17.05 5.86
N SER A 471 27.82 -18.36 6.03
CA SER A 471 27.83 -19.02 7.35
C SER A 471 29.12 -18.73 8.10
N ASP A 472 30.25 -18.86 7.41
CA ASP A 472 31.57 -18.74 8.01
C ASP A 472 31.87 -17.26 8.37
N CYS A 473 31.50 -16.30 7.50
CA CYS A 473 31.64 -14.87 7.79
C CYS A 473 30.90 -14.41 9.05
N VAL A 474 29.72 -14.99 9.33
CA VAL A 474 28.91 -14.64 10.51
C VAL A 474 29.48 -15.21 11.81
N LYS A 475 30.22 -16.33 11.75
CA LYS A 475 30.72 -17.07 12.92
C LYS A 475 32.14 -16.70 13.37
N CYS A 476 32.83 -15.86 12.59
CA CYS A 476 34.28 -15.71 12.70
C CYS A 476 34.72 -14.35 13.27
N LEU A 477 35.90 -14.35 13.93
CA LEU A 477 36.60 -13.16 14.45
C LEU A 477 37.15 -12.28 13.31
N THR A 478 37.52 -11.03 13.60
CA THR A 478 37.94 -10.00 12.63
C THR A 478 38.98 -10.45 11.59
N ALA A 479 40.06 -11.13 12.01
CA ALA A 479 41.09 -11.62 11.08
C ALA A 479 40.58 -12.69 10.11
N GLU A 480 39.58 -13.46 10.51
CA GLU A 480 39.00 -14.54 9.73
C GLU A 480 37.85 -14.02 8.83
N ARG A 481 37.11 -12.97 9.28
CA ARG A 481 36.24 -12.16 8.40
C ARG A 481 37.01 -11.58 7.21
N LEU A 482 38.25 -11.11 7.42
CA LEU A 482 39.13 -10.62 6.35
C LEU A 482 39.46 -11.71 5.33
N ARG A 483 39.74 -12.95 5.76
CA ARG A 483 39.97 -14.10 4.87
C ARG A 483 38.73 -14.38 4.02
N VAL A 484 37.57 -14.51 4.68
CA VAL A 484 36.29 -14.82 4.02
C VAL A 484 35.88 -13.73 3.01
N ARG A 485 36.09 -12.45 3.31
CA ARG A 485 35.83 -11.35 2.35
C ARG A 485 36.68 -11.44 1.08
N LYS A 486 37.96 -11.84 1.19
CA LYS A 486 38.83 -12.08 0.03
C LYS A 486 38.42 -13.30 -0.78
N GLU A 487 37.98 -14.37 -0.13
CA GLU A 487 37.45 -15.57 -0.78
C GLU A 487 36.15 -15.27 -1.54
N LEU A 488 35.23 -14.50 -0.94
CA LEU A 488 34.02 -14.00 -1.60
C LEU A 488 34.33 -13.13 -2.83
N ALA A 489 35.31 -12.22 -2.73
CA ALA A 489 35.78 -11.42 -3.88
C ALA A 489 36.30 -12.32 -5.02
N GLY A 490 37.12 -13.33 -4.70
CA GLY A 490 37.61 -14.31 -5.68
C GLY A 490 36.51 -15.13 -6.33
N LEU A 491 35.49 -15.53 -5.56
CA LEU A 491 34.31 -16.23 -6.06
C LEU A 491 33.48 -15.36 -7.01
N ILE A 492 33.24 -14.09 -6.67
CA ILE A 492 32.53 -13.11 -7.52
C ILE A 492 33.23 -12.94 -8.88
N LEU A 493 34.57 -12.78 -8.88
CA LEU A 493 35.35 -12.65 -10.11
C LEU A 493 35.40 -13.94 -10.94
N THR A 494 35.38 -15.10 -10.29
CA THR A 494 35.33 -16.40 -10.97
C THR A 494 33.96 -16.64 -11.60
N LEU A 495 32.88 -16.35 -10.87
CA LEU A 495 31.51 -16.39 -11.34
C LEU A 495 31.32 -15.53 -12.59
N ASP A 496 31.78 -14.28 -12.55
CA ASP A 496 31.60 -13.34 -13.65
C ASP A 496 32.34 -13.78 -14.92
N LYS A 497 33.59 -14.27 -14.78
CA LYS A 497 34.34 -14.90 -15.88
C LYS A 497 33.62 -16.10 -16.47
N VAL A 498 32.98 -16.93 -15.64
CA VAL A 498 32.20 -18.09 -16.11
C VAL A 498 30.97 -17.61 -16.89
N VAL A 499 30.20 -16.64 -16.37
CA VAL A 499 29.03 -16.08 -17.08
C VAL A 499 29.44 -15.44 -18.41
N GLU A 500 30.55 -14.72 -18.48
CA GLU A 500 31.01 -14.11 -19.74
C GLU A 500 31.55 -15.13 -20.74
N SER A 501 32.12 -16.24 -20.28
CA SER A 501 32.62 -17.31 -21.16
C SER A 501 31.52 -18.11 -21.86
N VAL A 502 30.26 -18.02 -21.41
CA VAL A 502 29.12 -18.62 -22.12
C VAL A 502 28.73 -17.76 -23.31
N ASP A 503 28.59 -18.38 -24.48
CA ASP A 503 28.06 -17.72 -25.69
C ASP A 503 26.54 -17.54 -25.56
N LEU A 504 26.13 -16.38 -25.05
CA LEU A 504 24.76 -15.97 -24.79
C LEU A 504 24.63 -14.46 -25.01
N GLU A 505 23.47 -14.02 -25.51
CA GLU A 505 23.15 -12.60 -25.62
C GLU A 505 23.21 -11.91 -24.24
N PRO A 506 23.56 -10.60 -24.17
CA PRO A 506 23.74 -9.89 -22.90
C PRO A 506 22.54 -9.95 -21.95
N MET A 507 21.31 -9.97 -22.48
CA MET A 507 20.07 -10.11 -21.70
C MET A 507 20.06 -11.41 -20.87
N TYR A 508 20.43 -12.53 -21.48
CA TYR A 508 20.47 -13.85 -20.85
C TYR A 508 21.55 -13.95 -19.78
N LYS A 509 22.74 -13.37 -20.04
CA LYS A 509 23.81 -13.24 -19.05
C LYS A 509 23.35 -12.44 -17.81
N ASN A 510 22.60 -11.37 -18.04
CA ASN A 510 22.05 -10.54 -16.97
C ASN A 510 20.93 -11.25 -16.18
N TRP A 511 20.09 -12.07 -16.81
CA TRP A 511 19.13 -12.92 -16.10
C TRP A 511 19.81 -13.98 -15.22
N ILE A 512 20.91 -14.59 -15.67
CA ILE A 512 21.72 -15.51 -14.85
C ILE A 512 22.24 -14.78 -13.61
N ARG A 513 22.86 -13.60 -13.79
CA ARG A 513 23.39 -12.75 -12.69
C ARG A 513 22.30 -12.34 -11.71
N ALA A 514 21.12 -11.97 -12.19
CA ALA A 514 19.97 -11.65 -11.35
C ALA A 514 19.46 -12.87 -10.57
N SER A 515 19.46 -14.07 -11.12
CA SER A 515 19.04 -15.32 -10.43
C SER A 515 20.04 -15.87 -9.41
N ILE A 516 21.16 -15.17 -9.21
CA ILE A 516 22.18 -15.44 -8.19
C ILE A 516 22.58 -14.16 -7.45
N MET A 517 21.73 -13.12 -7.47
CA MET A 517 22.09 -11.80 -6.95
C MET A 517 22.44 -11.83 -5.45
N ASP A 518 21.83 -12.72 -4.67
CA ASP A 518 22.18 -13.03 -3.27
C ASP A 518 23.67 -13.36 -3.05
N VAL A 519 24.38 -13.83 -4.08
CA VAL A 519 25.84 -14.08 -4.05
C VAL A 519 26.63 -12.78 -3.99
N TYR A 520 26.22 -11.79 -4.78
CA TYR A 520 26.83 -10.47 -4.79
C TYR A 520 26.35 -9.65 -3.60
N LEU A 521 25.08 -9.76 -3.22
CA LEU A 521 24.43 -9.03 -2.13
C LEU A 521 24.41 -9.80 -0.80
N ALA A 522 25.50 -10.47 -0.44
CA ALA A 522 25.58 -11.32 0.76
C ALA A 522 25.56 -10.51 2.08
N SER A 523 24.47 -9.79 2.35
CA SER A 523 24.38 -8.48 3.02
C SER A 523 24.95 -7.34 2.16
N SER A 524 24.17 -6.28 1.94
CA SER A 524 24.63 -5.06 1.22
C SER A 524 25.82 -4.40 1.93
N ARG A 525 25.89 -4.51 3.26
CA ARG A 525 27.03 -4.06 4.09
C ARG A 525 28.30 -4.90 3.87
N VAL A 526 28.16 -6.14 3.41
CA VAL A 526 29.28 -7.02 3.05
C VAL A 526 29.74 -6.75 1.62
N LEU A 527 28.86 -6.34 0.69
CA LEU A 527 29.26 -5.98 -0.68
C LEU A 527 30.36 -4.91 -0.67
N VAL A 528 30.15 -3.77 0.01
CA VAL A 528 31.16 -2.70 0.05
C VAL A 528 32.48 -3.20 0.65
N ALA A 529 32.40 -3.96 1.75
CA ALA A 529 33.55 -4.52 2.44
C ALA A 529 34.27 -5.65 1.66
N VAL A 530 33.60 -6.37 0.76
CA VAL A 530 34.19 -7.36 -0.16
C VAL A 530 34.84 -6.66 -1.34
N LEU A 531 34.14 -5.68 -1.93
CA LEU A 531 34.65 -4.84 -3.01
C LEU A 531 35.92 -4.07 -2.61
N ALA A 532 36.07 -3.71 -1.34
CA ALA A 532 37.29 -3.09 -0.79
C ALA A 532 38.58 -3.85 -1.12
N TYR A 533 38.53 -5.19 -1.28
CA TYR A 533 39.68 -6.03 -1.64
C TYR A 533 39.86 -6.25 -3.14
N ILE A 534 38.93 -5.76 -3.97
CA ILE A 534 39.03 -5.77 -5.43
C ILE A 534 39.68 -4.46 -5.88
N GLU A 535 40.60 -4.55 -6.85
CA GLU A 535 41.25 -3.39 -7.46
C GLU A 535 40.21 -2.39 -8.01
N PRO A 536 40.41 -1.06 -7.85
CA PRO A 536 39.38 -0.06 -8.16
C PRO A 536 38.77 -0.16 -9.57
N GLY A 537 39.57 -0.44 -10.60
CA GLY A 537 39.06 -0.62 -11.97
C GLY A 537 38.14 -1.85 -12.11
N ILE A 538 38.53 -2.98 -11.51
CA ILE A 538 37.75 -4.21 -11.51
C ILE A 538 36.48 -4.04 -10.66
N ARG A 539 36.57 -3.34 -9.52
CA ARG A 539 35.43 -2.98 -8.67
C ARG A 539 34.36 -2.21 -9.44
N ILE A 540 34.76 -1.19 -10.21
CA ILE A 540 33.87 -0.41 -11.07
C ILE A 540 33.23 -1.29 -12.16
N GLN A 541 33.97 -2.25 -12.72
CA GLN A 541 33.42 -3.22 -13.68
C GLN A 541 32.35 -4.11 -13.04
N VAL A 542 32.61 -4.69 -11.86
CA VAL A 542 31.63 -5.51 -11.12
C VAL A 542 30.38 -4.69 -10.80
N LEU A 543 30.53 -3.47 -10.27
CA LEU A 543 29.38 -2.60 -9.94
C LEU A 543 28.52 -2.25 -11.17
N LYS A 544 29.12 -1.98 -12.32
CA LYS A 544 28.38 -1.78 -13.60
C LYS A 544 27.56 -3.02 -13.96
N ILE A 545 28.19 -4.20 -13.90
CA ILE A 545 27.54 -5.48 -14.21
C ILE A 545 26.34 -5.75 -13.29
N LEU A 546 26.41 -5.40 -12.00
CA LEU A 546 25.30 -5.53 -11.06
C LEU A 546 24.15 -4.57 -11.38
N VAL A 547 24.46 -3.30 -11.67
CA VAL A 547 23.48 -2.30 -12.11
C VAL A 547 22.75 -2.77 -13.37
N ASP A 548 23.48 -3.24 -14.39
CA ASP A 548 22.88 -3.71 -15.64
C ASP A 548 22.08 -5.01 -15.43
N ALA A 549 22.51 -5.91 -14.54
CA ALA A 549 21.78 -7.13 -14.21
C ALA A 549 20.43 -6.86 -13.52
N ILE A 550 20.40 -5.97 -12.52
CA ILE A 550 19.16 -5.59 -11.82
C ILE A 550 18.25 -4.77 -12.75
N THR A 551 18.82 -3.86 -13.54
CA THR A 551 18.06 -3.06 -14.50
C THR A 551 17.39 -3.93 -15.57
N ALA A 552 18.06 -4.98 -16.04
CA ALA A 552 17.54 -5.93 -17.03
C ALA A 552 16.41 -6.84 -16.52
N VAL A 553 16.17 -6.93 -15.21
CA VAL A 553 15.09 -7.76 -14.63
C VAL A 553 14.01 -6.99 -13.89
N GLY A 554 14.24 -5.75 -13.45
CA GLY A 554 13.24 -5.02 -12.65
C GLY A 554 13.29 -3.49 -12.76
N GLY A 555 14.40 -2.92 -13.25
CA GLY A 555 14.50 -1.49 -13.54
C GLY A 555 14.27 -0.56 -12.35
N GLY A 556 15.23 -0.51 -11.42
CA GLY A 556 15.29 0.58 -10.43
C GLY A 556 14.73 0.28 -9.03
N ASP A 557 14.76 -0.96 -8.54
CA ASP A 557 14.58 -1.19 -7.10
C ASP A 557 15.61 -0.38 -6.26
N GLY A 558 15.32 -0.12 -4.98
CA GLY A 558 16.19 0.62 -4.06
C GLY A 558 17.62 0.05 -3.99
N ILE A 559 17.77 -1.27 -4.10
CA ILE A 559 19.07 -1.95 -4.21
C ILE A 559 19.85 -1.48 -5.46
N CYS A 560 19.17 -1.29 -6.59
CA CYS A 560 19.79 -0.78 -7.81
C CYS A 560 20.30 0.67 -7.63
N ILE A 561 19.56 1.48 -6.86
CA ILE A 561 19.98 2.84 -6.51
C ILE A 561 21.20 2.82 -5.60
N GLU A 562 21.22 1.98 -4.55
CA GLU A 562 22.37 1.84 -3.64
C GLU A 562 23.65 1.47 -4.41
N ILE A 563 23.60 0.43 -5.25
CA ILE A 563 24.74 0.00 -6.08
C ILE A 563 25.11 1.07 -7.11
N GLY A 564 24.13 1.79 -7.67
CA GLY A 564 24.37 2.91 -8.58
C GLY A 564 25.09 4.10 -7.91
N VAL A 565 24.75 4.42 -6.66
CA VAL A 565 25.44 5.45 -5.87
C VAL A 565 26.86 5.00 -5.53
N LEU A 566 27.05 3.74 -5.11
CA LEU A 566 28.40 3.17 -4.89
C LEU A 566 29.26 3.23 -6.16
N LEU A 567 28.70 2.85 -7.31
CA LEU A 567 29.37 2.94 -8.61
C LEU A 567 29.82 4.38 -8.91
N PHE A 568 28.92 5.35 -8.69
CA PHE A 568 29.20 6.77 -8.92
C PHE A 568 30.30 7.31 -8.00
N GLU A 569 30.26 7.00 -6.70
CA GLU A 569 31.31 7.38 -5.75
C GLU A 569 32.66 6.76 -6.11
N GLN A 570 32.69 5.48 -6.50
CA GLN A 570 33.94 4.79 -6.90
C GLN A 570 34.53 5.32 -8.21
N VAL A 571 33.69 5.71 -9.18
CA VAL A 571 34.14 6.40 -10.40
C VAL A 571 34.67 7.79 -10.07
N GLN A 572 34.03 8.53 -9.17
CA GLN A 572 34.53 9.83 -8.70
C GLN A 572 35.88 9.73 -7.98
N GLU A 573 36.08 8.68 -7.18
CA GLU A 573 37.33 8.42 -6.46
C GLU A 573 38.48 8.10 -7.41
N LEU A 574 38.26 7.21 -8.38
CA LEU A 574 39.33 6.75 -9.29
C LEU A 574 39.68 7.74 -10.41
N TYR A 575 38.68 8.40 -11.00
CA TYR A 575 38.86 9.27 -12.18
C TYR A 575 38.74 10.77 -11.87
N GLY A 576 38.24 11.13 -10.68
CA GLY A 576 38.01 12.51 -10.29
C GLY A 576 36.67 13.08 -10.79
N LYS A 577 36.12 14.05 -10.05
CA LYS A 577 34.76 14.60 -10.23
C LYS A 577 34.50 15.32 -11.56
N GLN A 578 35.54 15.74 -12.28
CA GLN A 578 35.43 16.45 -13.57
C GLN A 578 35.69 15.54 -14.78
N SER A 579 35.95 14.24 -14.55
CA SER A 579 36.22 13.27 -15.62
C SER A 579 34.98 12.98 -16.49
N LYS A 580 35.22 12.50 -17.72
CA LYS A 580 34.14 12.05 -18.62
C LYS A 580 33.45 10.81 -18.04
N GLU A 581 34.23 9.95 -17.41
CA GLU A 581 33.81 8.75 -16.70
C GLU A 581 32.80 9.10 -15.60
N CYS A 582 33.07 10.14 -14.79
CA CYS A 582 32.13 10.65 -13.80
C CYS A 582 30.84 11.19 -14.42
N GLN A 583 30.91 11.92 -15.54
CA GLN A 583 29.72 12.44 -16.23
C GLN A 583 28.84 11.32 -16.80
N ILE A 584 29.45 10.27 -17.35
CA ILE A 584 28.75 9.06 -17.81
C ILE A 584 28.09 8.34 -16.62
N ALA A 585 28.82 8.16 -15.51
CA ALA A 585 28.28 7.53 -14.31
C ALA A 585 27.13 8.34 -13.68
N GLU A 586 27.22 9.67 -13.63
CA GLU A 586 26.14 10.56 -13.17
C GLU A 586 24.90 10.42 -14.05
N THR A 587 25.09 10.37 -15.38
CA THR A 587 23.99 10.23 -16.35
C THR A 587 23.28 8.88 -16.18
N LYS A 588 24.03 7.79 -16.08
CA LYS A 588 23.49 6.45 -15.82
C LYS A 588 22.79 6.37 -14.47
N LEU A 589 23.31 7.04 -13.44
CA LEU A 589 22.66 7.11 -12.13
C LEU A 589 21.34 7.90 -12.18
N MET A 590 21.30 9.03 -12.90
CA MET A 590 20.05 9.76 -13.16
C MET A 590 19.02 8.90 -13.89
N GLU A 591 19.44 8.04 -14.84
CA GLU A 591 18.53 7.08 -15.49
C GLU A 591 17.95 6.08 -14.49
N ILE A 592 18.76 5.47 -13.61
CA ILE A 592 18.29 4.53 -12.57
C ILE A 592 17.27 5.21 -11.64
N PHE A 593 17.61 6.41 -11.13
CA PHE A 593 16.72 7.21 -10.30
C PHE A 593 15.40 7.53 -11.01
N LYS A 594 15.44 7.80 -12.33
CA LYS A 594 14.27 8.10 -13.14
C LYS A 594 13.31 6.91 -13.28
N LEU A 595 13.81 5.68 -13.26
CA LEU A 595 12.94 4.49 -13.29
C LEU A 595 12.11 4.37 -11.99
N PHE A 596 12.71 4.67 -10.84
CA PHE A 596 12.07 4.49 -9.53
C PHE A 596 11.25 5.68 -9.03
N HIS A 597 11.81 6.89 -9.15
CA HIS A 597 11.23 8.13 -8.62
C HIS A 597 10.58 9.01 -9.70
N GLY A 598 10.59 8.57 -10.96
CA GLY A 598 10.19 9.38 -12.11
C GLY A 598 11.17 10.53 -12.40
N LYS A 599 10.73 11.51 -13.18
CA LYS A 599 11.59 12.63 -13.63
C LYS A 599 11.91 13.58 -12.47
N LEU A 600 13.16 13.58 -12.03
CA LEU A 600 13.68 14.46 -10.97
C LEU A 600 14.36 15.71 -11.52
N THR A 601 14.36 16.79 -10.73
CA THR A 601 15.26 17.93 -10.95
C THR A 601 16.67 17.58 -10.47
N ARG A 602 17.70 18.23 -11.05
CA ARG A 602 19.11 17.99 -10.66
C ARG A 602 19.35 18.17 -9.15
N ASN A 603 18.71 19.16 -8.53
CA ASN A 603 18.87 19.43 -7.10
C ASN A 603 18.30 18.30 -6.23
N VAL A 604 17.11 17.80 -6.57
CA VAL A 604 16.48 16.65 -5.88
C VAL A 604 17.29 15.38 -6.08
N PHE A 605 17.74 15.11 -7.31
CA PHE A 605 18.62 13.98 -7.61
C PHE A 605 19.88 13.99 -6.75
N MET A 606 20.62 15.10 -6.70
CA MET A 606 21.86 15.20 -5.90
C MET A 606 21.60 15.07 -4.39
N ALA A 607 20.48 15.58 -3.89
CA ALA A 607 20.08 15.40 -2.49
C ALA A 607 19.78 13.92 -2.16
N LEU A 608 19.07 13.22 -3.04
CA LEU A 608 18.84 11.78 -2.86
C LEU A 608 20.13 10.97 -2.93
N VAL A 609 21.02 11.24 -3.88
CA VAL A 609 22.35 10.60 -3.95
C VAL A 609 23.13 10.80 -2.64
N SER A 610 23.09 12.00 -2.06
CA SER A 610 23.67 12.29 -0.75
C SER A 610 23.01 11.48 0.38
N ASN A 611 21.68 11.38 0.39
CA ASN A 611 20.94 10.62 1.41
C ASN A 611 21.26 9.12 1.35
N TYR A 612 21.28 8.50 0.16
CA TYR A 612 21.66 7.09 -0.01
C TYR A 612 23.13 6.86 0.40
N SER A 613 24.05 7.72 -0.03
CA SER A 613 25.47 7.69 0.37
C SER A 613 25.65 7.72 1.89
N GLN A 614 24.95 8.62 2.59
CA GLN A 614 25.02 8.72 4.05
C GLN A 614 24.44 7.49 4.75
N CYS A 615 23.36 6.91 4.22
CA CYS A 615 22.76 5.69 4.78
C CYS A 615 23.71 4.49 4.69
N MET A 616 24.46 4.37 3.59
CA MET A 616 25.46 3.31 3.43
C MET A 616 26.63 3.49 4.42
N LYS A 617 27.17 4.71 4.58
CA LYS A 617 28.26 5.00 5.53
C LYS A 617 27.89 4.72 6.99
N LEU A 618 26.70 5.14 7.42
CA LEU A 618 26.16 4.81 8.76
C LEU A 618 26.02 3.29 8.98
N SER A 619 25.88 2.51 7.91
CA SER A 619 25.81 1.05 7.97
C SER A 619 27.19 0.37 8.04
N GLU A 620 28.26 1.03 7.57
CA GLU A 620 29.64 0.57 7.69
C GLU A 620 30.17 0.74 9.11
N ASP A 621 29.96 1.92 9.73
CA ASP A 621 30.42 2.24 11.10
C ASP A 621 29.94 1.24 12.17
N TRP A 622 28.76 0.63 11.95
CA TRP A 622 28.19 -0.42 12.80
C TRP A 622 28.85 -1.80 12.64
N THR A 623 29.74 -2.00 11.66
CA THR A 623 30.26 -3.33 11.29
C THR A 623 31.77 -3.50 11.40
N VAL A 624 32.53 -2.43 11.65
CA VAL A 624 34.00 -2.47 11.56
C VAL A 624 34.70 -2.71 12.90
N ASP A 625 34.39 -1.96 13.97
CA ASP A 625 35.09 -2.15 15.27
C ASP A 625 34.24 -1.91 16.55
N ASN A 626 33.21 -1.06 16.54
CA ASN A 626 32.75 -0.41 17.77
C ASN A 626 31.87 -1.23 18.74
N THR A 627 31.28 -2.36 18.36
CA THR A 627 30.47 -3.18 19.28
C THR A 627 31.32 -4.23 19.99
N GLU A 628 31.99 -5.12 19.25
CA GLU A 628 32.76 -6.22 19.84
C GLU A 628 33.97 -5.75 20.67
N LEU A 629 34.70 -4.70 20.26
CA LEU A 629 35.78 -4.15 21.09
C LEU A 629 35.23 -3.54 22.38
N TRP A 630 34.10 -2.85 22.31
CA TRP A 630 33.50 -2.19 23.48
C TRP A 630 32.91 -3.22 24.44
N ASP A 631 32.21 -4.24 23.94
CA ASP A 631 31.66 -5.32 24.76
C ASP A 631 32.75 -6.25 25.30
N PHE A 632 33.75 -6.64 24.50
CA PHE A 632 34.90 -7.40 25.01
C PHE A 632 35.62 -6.64 26.13
N TRP A 633 35.81 -5.32 25.96
CA TRP A 633 36.47 -4.48 26.95
C TRP A 633 35.59 -4.25 28.19
N ARG A 634 34.29 -3.97 28.01
CA ARG A 634 33.29 -3.85 29.07
C ARG A 634 33.21 -5.14 29.89
N THR A 635 33.01 -6.29 29.25
CA THR A 635 32.88 -7.59 29.93
C THR A 635 34.18 -8.00 30.61
N SER A 636 35.35 -7.74 30.00
CA SER A 636 36.66 -8.07 30.60
C SER A 636 37.00 -7.18 31.80
N VAL A 637 36.77 -5.87 31.71
CA VAL A 637 37.04 -4.93 32.81
C VAL A 637 36.05 -5.12 33.96
N ILE A 638 34.77 -5.36 33.67
CA ILE A 638 33.77 -5.69 34.70
C ILE A 638 34.09 -7.06 35.34
N ARG A 639 34.58 -8.05 34.59
CA ARG A 639 35.04 -9.35 35.17
C ARG A 639 36.26 -9.19 36.09
N PHE A 640 37.27 -8.42 35.69
CA PHE A 640 38.54 -8.35 36.44
C PHE A 640 38.52 -7.36 37.61
N PHE A 641 37.82 -6.23 37.47
CA PHE A 641 37.84 -5.15 38.46
C PHE A 641 36.47 -4.90 39.12
N GLY A 642 35.39 -5.51 38.61
CA GLY A 642 34.03 -5.25 39.09
C GLY A 642 33.46 -3.91 38.64
N SER A 643 32.13 -3.79 38.64
CA SER A 643 31.41 -2.60 38.17
C SER A 643 31.80 -1.29 38.89
N ARG A 644 32.24 -1.38 40.15
CA ARG A 644 32.65 -0.22 40.97
C ARG A 644 33.87 0.54 40.43
N TYR A 645 34.80 -0.13 39.74
CA TYR A 645 36.05 0.49 39.28
C TYR A 645 36.02 0.91 37.80
N TYR A 646 35.03 0.44 37.04
CA TYR A 646 34.82 0.72 35.62
C TYR A 646 34.87 2.23 35.28
N PHE A 647 34.21 3.07 36.08
CA PHE A 647 34.19 4.52 35.94
C PHE A 647 35.56 5.19 36.14
N ILE A 648 36.37 4.67 37.06
CA ILE A 648 37.71 5.23 37.36
C ILE A 648 38.64 4.94 36.17
N ILE A 649 38.60 3.71 35.65
CA ILE A 649 39.42 3.30 34.50
C ILE A 649 39.01 4.07 33.23
N LEU A 650 37.70 4.25 32.97
CA LEU A 650 37.21 5.10 31.87
C LEU A 650 37.70 6.56 31.96
N ARG A 651 37.72 7.15 33.15
CA ARG A 651 38.26 8.51 33.37
C ARG A 651 39.78 8.56 33.14
N MET A 652 40.53 7.57 33.62
CA MET A 652 41.98 7.52 33.40
C MET A 652 42.31 7.34 31.91
N LEU A 653 41.54 6.56 31.16
CA LEU A 653 41.75 6.36 29.72
C LEU A 653 41.42 7.60 28.89
N HIS A 654 40.37 8.37 29.23
CA HIS A 654 40.14 9.69 28.64
C HIS A 654 41.30 10.67 28.86
N TRP A 655 42.10 10.46 29.92
CA TRP A 655 43.28 11.27 30.24
C TRP A 655 44.57 10.78 29.58
N ILE A 656 44.72 9.46 29.38
CA ILE A 656 45.94 8.82 28.86
C ILE A 656 45.90 8.66 27.32
N LEU A 657 44.73 8.45 26.73
CA LEU A 657 44.62 8.26 25.27
C LEU A 657 44.85 9.57 24.50
N PRO A 658 45.60 9.55 23.39
CA PRO A 658 45.71 10.69 22.47
C PRO A 658 44.32 11.17 22.01
N ARG A 659 44.12 12.49 21.87
CA ARG A 659 42.84 13.09 21.44
C ARG A 659 42.21 12.43 20.21
N LYS A 660 43.03 11.95 19.26
CA LYS A 660 42.55 11.24 18.06
C LYS A 660 41.85 9.90 18.36
N LEU A 661 42.03 9.30 19.53
CA LEU A 661 41.44 8.01 19.94
C LEU A 661 40.37 8.16 21.03
N GLN A 662 40.17 9.35 21.59
CA GLN A 662 39.18 9.61 22.65
C GLN A 662 37.72 9.45 22.19
N HIS A 663 37.46 9.46 20.88
CA HIS A 663 36.13 9.25 20.28
C HIS A 663 35.62 7.80 20.39
N ILE A 664 36.51 6.86 20.72
CA ILE A 664 36.18 5.42 20.91
C ILE A 664 35.59 5.19 22.33
N LEU A 665 35.83 6.11 23.26
CA LEU A 665 35.26 6.08 24.60
C LEU A 665 33.89 6.78 24.64
N PRO A 666 32.96 6.34 25.51
CA PRO A 666 31.70 7.05 25.70
C PRO A 666 31.96 8.50 26.16
N PRO A 667 31.21 9.50 25.66
CA PRO A 667 31.39 10.87 26.09
C PRO A 667 31.04 11.00 27.59
N PRO A 668 31.89 11.68 28.39
CA PRO A 668 31.73 11.76 29.83
C PRO A 668 30.40 12.41 30.21
N GLY A 669 29.52 11.63 30.85
CA GLY A 669 28.20 12.07 31.30
C GLY A 669 27.00 11.57 30.48
N SER A 670 27.23 10.79 29.41
CA SER A 670 26.13 10.19 28.62
C SER A 670 25.40 9.04 29.33
N ALA A 671 24.20 8.66 28.89
CA ALA A 671 23.45 7.54 29.48
C ALA A 671 24.22 6.20 29.41
N SER A 672 24.95 5.95 28.31
CA SER A 672 25.87 4.83 28.17
C SER A 672 27.10 4.92 29.09
N TYR A 673 27.48 6.13 29.54
CA TYR A 673 28.47 6.33 30.58
C TYR A 673 27.97 5.89 31.97
N PHE A 674 26.66 5.94 32.22
CA PHE A 674 26.05 5.69 33.53
C PHE A 674 25.26 4.38 33.68
N LEU A 675 25.08 3.59 32.61
CA LEU A 675 24.31 2.34 32.60
C LEU A 675 25.02 1.15 33.28
N SER A 676 25.25 1.31 34.59
CA SER A 676 25.16 0.24 35.60
C SER A 676 25.08 0.87 37.01
N ILE A 677 23.87 1.03 37.55
CA ILE A 677 23.45 0.98 38.99
C ILE A 677 22.00 1.52 39.06
N ASN A 678 21.07 0.62 38.72
CA ASN A 678 19.73 0.37 39.28
C ASN A 678 18.92 -0.42 38.27
#